data_AF-A0A353P309-F1
#
_entry.id   AF-A0A353P309-F1
#
_cell.length_a   1.000
_cell.length_b   1.000
_cell.length_c   1.000
_cell.angle_alpha   90.00
_cell.angle_beta   90.00
_cell.angle_gamma   90.00
#
_symmetry.space_group_name_H-M   'P 1'
#
loop_
_entity.id
_entity.type
_entity.pdbx_description
1 polymer ?
#
loop_
_entity_poly.entity_id
_entity_poly.type
_entity_poly.pdbx_seq_one_letter_code
_entity_poly.pdbx_strand_id
1 'polypeptide(L)'
;MNFNKVKFFKLIIVFLFSFVIADLNADTITISNPGFETGPDGQTATNWDEPGGGAYFLPGAGTYNEGTGIIYGRAATMPSDGTVCIQQILDGITANDYDRYEASFYIGYKNDYHSTANIVVRVSLWDITTNSEIAGETLIISAPGVDSSQHPNVDMIVSRTVVFSLDSTVLPSNPIAVRFHNQTSYSPSDYAIAVVDNVSMKGFRRTAHWKYDNNLNDTMGNHNGSALPSRSVIYTDAAIDTKSLNMYGSSVGYGMLRSYSSALNPENFTAAAWVKVTPGSGGVYRSVFSNRSTADTAYSGWVLYADNTNKWSFWTGSSTTWNKLIGPTVVEGKWTFLLVTFQKTGTSGSNITGTKRLYIDGKLIGSQNVTYNDNVGTSIPFLIGAGANDSAPNYDYHFDGLIDDAMFYSYPLSSREVSDLYSEKNSNVVRIMSFNIQACQTASLSTVANFIKEIGPDIIGLQEVDNGMARSNYVNQAALLANELGMSFSFGGASYSGAYGNAILSKYPIISVTNHALPQYQSEETRSCIVAKIKIKEKVYTIANTHITFGTTEGQVLQVDELMDIFALYPGNKFLTGDFNFRYYNIPFKRLRNVFIDSFNHSILDVINDPPDGKIDFVFINHDCDEQVNFGDVISNTVSDHDAVLTEITLQP
;
A
#
# COMPACT_ATOMS: atom_id res chain seq x y z
N MET A 1 -2.30 -17.50 -60.44
CA MET A 1 -1.13 -17.87 -59.61
C MET A 1 0.03 -17.01 -60.10
N ASN A 2 0.74 -16.17 -59.34
CA ASN A 2 0.94 -16.07 -57.92
C ASN A 2 1.23 -14.60 -57.52
N PHE A 3 1.11 -14.36 -56.22
CA PHE A 3 1.00 -13.10 -55.50
C PHE A 3 2.13 -12.08 -55.66
N ASN A 4 1.72 -10.80 -55.76
CA ASN A 4 2.51 -9.60 -55.48
C ASN A 4 2.90 -9.53 -54.00
N LYS A 5 4.19 -9.33 -53.70
CA LYS A 5 4.68 -8.82 -52.42
C LYS A 5 5.12 -7.36 -52.62
N VAL A 6 4.27 -6.42 -52.22
CA VAL A 6 4.66 -5.04 -51.92
C VAL A 6 4.55 -4.89 -50.40
N LYS A 7 5.69 -4.75 -49.72
CA LYS A 7 5.76 -4.46 -48.28
C LYS A 7 5.36 -2.99 -48.08
N PHE A 8 4.19 -2.77 -47.47
CA PHE A 8 3.83 -1.48 -46.89
C PHE A 8 4.63 -1.27 -45.60
N PHE A 9 5.49 -0.25 -45.57
CA PHE A 9 6.02 0.30 -44.32
C PHE A 9 4.89 1.08 -43.63
N LYS A 10 4.36 0.55 -42.52
CA LYS A 10 3.55 1.34 -41.58
C LYS A 10 4.51 2.01 -40.60
N LEU A 11 4.67 3.31 -40.75
CA LEU A 11 5.26 4.19 -39.75
C LEU A 11 4.28 4.24 -38.57
N ILE A 12 4.55 3.48 -37.50
CA ILE A 12 3.82 3.59 -36.24
C ILE A 12 4.44 4.75 -35.47
N ILE A 13 3.81 5.92 -35.54
CA ILE A 13 4.06 7.01 -34.61
C ILE A 13 3.37 6.62 -33.30
N VAL A 14 4.15 6.11 -32.35
CA VAL A 14 3.68 5.91 -30.97
C VAL A 14 3.68 7.28 -30.30
N PHE A 15 2.50 7.89 -30.18
CA PHE A 15 2.30 8.95 -29.19
C PHE A 15 2.32 8.30 -27.81
N LEU A 16 3.42 8.43 -27.10
CA LEU A 16 3.49 8.22 -25.65
C LEU A 16 2.63 9.31 -25.00
N PHE A 17 1.35 9.01 -24.77
CA PHE A 17 0.55 9.75 -23.80
C PHE A 17 1.00 9.29 -22.41
N SER A 18 1.87 10.08 -21.78
CA SER A 18 2.05 10.01 -20.32
C SER A 18 0.73 10.41 -19.68
N PHE A 19 -0.07 9.43 -19.26
CA PHE A 19 -1.18 9.67 -18.34
C PHE A 19 -0.58 10.01 -16.99
N VAL A 20 -0.34 11.29 -16.73
CA VAL A 20 -0.29 11.79 -15.36
C VAL A 20 -1.74 11.75 -14.87
N ILE A 21 -2.10 10.69 -14.15
CA ILE A 21 -3.30 10.72 -13.32
C ILE A 21 -2.98 11.72 -12.21
N ALA A 22 -3.38 12.97 -12.38
CA ALA A 22 -3.43 13.90 -11.28
C ALA A 22 -4.51 13.38 -10.32
N ASP A 23 -4.12 12.96 -9.12
CA ASP A 23 -5.05 12.78 -8.01
C ASP A 23 -5.69 14.13 -7.71
N LEU A 24 -6.92 14.30 -8.18
CA LEU A 24 -7.62 15.58 -8.22
C LEU A 24 -8.03 16.14 -6.83
N ASN A 25 -7.75 15.43 -5.73
CA ASN A 25 -8.20 15.79 -4.38
C ASN A 25 -7.13 15.69 -3.27
N ALA A 26 -5.85 15.53 -3.62
CA ALA A 26 -4.78 15.80 -2.67
C ALA A 26 -4.50 17.30 -2.66
N ASP A 27 -4.36 17.92 -1.50
CA ASP A 27 -3.84 19.28 -1.45
C ASP A 27 -2.38 19.20 -1.91
N THR A 28 -2.15 19.68 -3.13
CA THR A 28 -0.80 19.73 -3.67
C THR A 28 -0.05 20.79 -2.87
N ILE A 29 0.81 20.33 -1.98
CA ILE A 29 1.67 21.21 -1.21
C ILE A 29 2.73 21.67 -2.20
N THR A 30 2.57 22.91 -2.67
CA THR A 30 3.48 23.47 -3.66
C THR A 30 4.83 23.67 -2.99
N ILE A 31 5.80 22.87 -3.42
CA ILE A 31 7.20 23.05 -3.08
C ILE A 31 7.82 23.94 -4.16
N SER A 32 8.30 25.10 -3.77
CA SER A 32 9.01 26.02 -4.66
C SER A 32 10.40 25.46 -5.00
N ASN A 33 10.60 24.87 -6.18
CA ASN A 33 11.95 24.69 -6.71
C ASN A 33 12.42 26.05 -7.29
N PRO A 34 13.49 26.72 -6.77
CA PRO A 34 14.70 26.18 -6.13
C PRO A 34 14.93 26.65 -4.67
N GLY A 35 14.06 26.26 -3.75
CA GLY A 35 14.07 26.70 -2.35
C GLY A 35 14.61 25.70 -1.32
N PHE A 36 15.37 24.68 -1.71
CA PHE A 36 16.00 23.77 -0.75
C PHE A 36 17.10 24.51 0.04
N GLU A 37 16.90 24.62 1.35
CA GLU A 37 17.96 25.05 2.26
C GLU A 37 18.98 23.91 2.38
N THR A 38 20.26 24.25 2.25
CA THR A 38 21.37 23.29 2.42
C THR A 38 22.32 23.83 3.48
N GLY A 39 22.64 23.04 4.50
CA GLY A 39 23.53 23.47 5.58
C GLY A 39 23.23 22.81 6.94
N PRO A 40 23.99 23.17 7.99
CA PRO A 40 23.68 22.80 9.37
C PRO A 40 22.30 23.31 9.80
N ASP A 41 21.68 22.66 10.80
CA ASP A 41 20.36 23.03 11.33
C ASP A 41 20.20 24.56 11.50
N GLY A 42 19.17 25.14 10.88
CA GLY A 42 18.78 26.54 11.07
C GLY A 42 19.52 27.58 10.21
N GLN A 43 20.21 27.19 9.13
CA GLN A 43 20.84 28.14 8.19
C GLN A 43 20.32 27.99 6.76
N THR A 44 19.69 29.05 6.23
CA THR A 44 19.38 29.20 4.80
C THR A 44 20.68 29.45 4.03
N ALA A 45 21.00 28.61 3.04
CA ALA A 45 22.13 28.87 2.14
C ALA A 45 21.89 30.18 1.35
N THR A 46 22.87 31.08 1.32
CA THR A 46 22.76 32.33 0.55
C THR A 46 22.62 32.03 -0.94
N ASN A 47 21.71 32.76 -1.62
CA ASN A 47 21.61 32.74 -3.08
C ASN A 47 22.93 33.17 -3.72
N TRP A 48 23.20 32.63 -4.91
CA TRP A 48 24.33 32.98 -5.78
C TRP A 48 24.49 34.50 -5.93
N ASP A 49 25.55 35.06 -5.34
CA ASP A 49 26.11 36.34 -5.74
C ASP A 49 27.60 36.13 -6.03
N GLU A 50 28.00 36.27 -7.29
CA GLU A 50 29.40 36.42 -7.65
C GLU A 50 29.78 37.91 -7.57
N PRO A 51 30.78 38.25 -6.75
CA PRO A 51 31.74 39.24 -7.20
C PRO A 51 33.18 38.79 -6.95
N GLY A 52 33.91 38.56 -8.05
CA GLY A 52 35.36 38.63 -8.05
C GLY A 52 36.11 37.36 -7.62
N GLY A 53 36.06 36.34 -8.47
CA GLY A 53 37.20 35.45 -8.72
C GLY A 53 37.75 34.71 -7.49
N GLY A 54 36.93 33.82 -6.93
CA GLY A 54 37.37 32.81 -5.95
C GLY A 54 36.46 32.73 -4.74
N ALA A 55 35.32 32.07 -4.88
CA ALA A 55 34.46 31.68 -3.76
C ALA A 55 34.31 30.14 -3.74
N TYR A 56 34.79 29.52 -2.67
CA TYR A 56 34.43 28.15 -2.29
C TYR A 56 32.94 28.15 -1.84
N PHE A 57 32.16 27.09 -2.01
CA PHE A 57 32.49 25.70 -1.70
C PHE A 57 32.28 24.74 -2.88
N LEU A 58 32.98 23.60 -2.85
CA LEU A 58 32.86 22.48 -3.79
C LEU A 58 31.54 21.70 -3.58
N PRO A 59 30.56 21.89 -4.47
CA PRO A 59 29.86 20.80 -5.11
C PRO A 59 30.25 20.83 -6.59
N GLY A 60 31.05 19.85 -7.00
CA GLY A 60 31.58 19.78 -8.37
C GLY A 60 30.46 19.54 -9.40
N ALA A 61 30.08 20.65 -10.04
CA ALA A 61 29.50 20.82 -11.37
C ALA A 61 28.09 20.26 -11.63
N GLY A 62 27.16 21.18 -11.87
CA GLY A 62 26.13 20.98 -12.88
C GLY A 62 26.60 21.51 -14.23
N THR A 63 26.57 20.67 -15.25
CA THR A 63 25.93 21.02 -16.54
C THR A 63 25.18 19.79 -17.03
N TYR A 64 23.87 19.75 -16.79
CA TYR A 64 22.97 18.85 -17.50
C TYR A 64 22.80 19.40 -18.91
N ASN A 65 23.31 18.68 -19.92
CA ASN A 65 22.96 18.95 -21.30
C ASN A 65 22.77 17.66 -22.09
N GLU A 66 21.48 17.33 -22.23
CA GLU A 66 20.80 16.97 -23.48
C GLU A 66 21.54 16.02 -24.42
N GLY A 67 21.52 14.74 -24.09
CA GLY A 67 22.05 13.70 -24.96
C GLY A 67 21.32 12.37 -24.91
N THR A 68 20.04 12.33 -24.49
CA THR A 68 18.98 11.34 -24.84
C THR A 68 17.83 11.40 -23.81
N GLY A 69 16.95 12.39 -23.95
CA GLY A 69 15.54 12.21 -23.59
C GLY A 69 15.11 12.43 -22.12
N ILE A 70 15.28 13.67 -21.63
CA ILE A 70 14.53 14.38 -20.56
C ILE A 70 15.20 14.43 -19.17
N ILE A 71 15.71 15.63 -18.81
CA ILE A 71 16.08 16.10 -17.46
C ILE A 71 15.65 17.58 -17.35
N TYR A 72 14.94 17.99 -16.28
CA TYR A 72 14.72 19.40 -15.95
C TYR A 72 14.68 19.66 -14.42
N GLY A 73 15.63 20.46 -13.90
CA GLY A 73 15.75 20.86 -12.49
C GLY A 73 17.21 21.10 -12.03
N ARG A 74 17.45 21.75 -10.87
CA ARG A 74 18.74 21.73 -10.15
C ARG A 74 18.67 20.63 -9.08
N ALA A 75 19.30 19.48 -9.31
CA ALA A 75 19.40 18.41 -8.32
C ALA A 75 20.31 18.82 -7.13
N ALA A 76 19.99 18.34 -5.93
CA ALA A 76 20.78 18.54 -4.72
C ALA A 76 21.64 17.30 -4.42
N THR A 77 22.90 17.50 -4.05
CA THR A 77 23.84 16.42 -3.72
C THR A 77 24.13 16.37 -2.23
N MET A 78 24.11 15.18 -1.62
CA MET A 78 24.44 14.97 -0.20
C MET A 78 25.65 14.02 -0.05
N PRO A 79 26.81 14.50 0.45
CA PRO A 79 27.97 13.64 0.71
C PRO A 79 27.72 12.70 1.91
N SER A 80 28.47 11.59 1.97
CA SER A 80 28.40 10.58 3.04
C SER A 80 29.04 11.00 4.37
N ASP A 81 29.43 12.26 4.54
CA ASP A 81 30.04 12.73 5.80
C ASP A 81 29.02 13.00 6.91
N GLY A 82 27.73 12.92 6.60
CA GLY A 82 26.62 13.11 7.54
C GLY A 82 26.45 14.53 8.08
N THR A 83 27.27 15.49 7.61
CA THR A 83 27.28 16.87 8.12
C THR A 83 26.28 17.79 7.44
N VAL A 84 25.68 17.35 6.33
CA VAL A 84 24.78 18.14 5.50
C VAL A 84 23.45 17.42 5.33
N CYS A 85 22.36 18.09 5.70
CA CYS A 85 21.03 17.75 5.24
C CYS A 85 20.57 18.76 4.18
N ILE A 86 19.66 18.32 3.32
CA ILE A 86 18.88 19.22 2.48
C ILE A 86 17.46 19.22 3.00
N GLN A 87 16.84 20.39 3.13
CA GLN A 87 15.47 20.46 3.58
C GLN A 87 14.71 21.58 2.87
N GLN A 88 13.39 21.48 2.86
CA GLN A 88 12.53 22.54 2.39
C GLN A 88 11.33 22.70 3.31
N ILE A 89 11.16 23.93 3.81
CA ILE A 89 10.01 24.33 4.61
C ILE A 89 8.75 24.25 3.74
N LEU A 90 7.69 23.65 4.28
CA LEU A 90 6.39 23.61 3.64
C LEU A 90 5.64 24.90 4.01
N ASP A 91 5.63 25.87 3.08
CA ASP A 91 5.11 27.21 3.35
C ASP A 91 3.63 27.18 3.76
N GLY A 92 3.31 27.84 4.88
CA GLY A 92 1.97 27.87 5.46
C GLY A 92 1.44 26.53 5.98
N ILE A 93 2.26 25.47 6.03
CA ILE A 93 1.86 24.15 6.51
C ILE A 93 2.49 23.86 7.88
N THR A 94 1.67 23.34 8.79
CA THR A 94 2.03 22.92 10.15
C THR A 94 1.78 21.43 10.36
N ALA A 95 2.39 20.85 11.41
CA ALA A 95 2.37 19.40 11.65
C ALA A 95 0.97 18.80 11.91
N ASN A 96 -0.02 19.63 12.21
CA ASN A 96 -1.41 19.20 12.45
C ASN A 96 -2.37 19.52 11.29
N ASP A 97 -1.86 19.95 10.13
CA ASP A 97 -2.71 20.28 8.98
C ASP A 97 -3.17 19.05 8.19
N TYR A 98 -2.38 17.97 8.15
CA TYR A 98 -2.71 16.76 7.41
C TYR A 98 -2.40 15.50 8.25
N ASP A 99 -3.19 14.44 8.02
CA ASP A 99 -2.98 13.13 8.66
C ASP A 99 -1.96 12.29 7.89
N ARG A 100 -1.69 12.67 6.64
CA ARG A 100 -0.77 11.97 5.78
C ARG A 100 -0.09 12.93 4.82
N TYR A 101 1.20 12.71 4.61
CA TYR A 101 2.00 13.43 3.63
C TYR A 101 2.64 12.41 2.69
N GLU A 102 2.63 12.67 1.38
CA GLU A 102 3.41 11.91 0.40
C GLU A 102 4.51 12.81 -0.16
N ALA A 103 5.76 12.41 0.01
CA ALA A 103 6.92 13.02 -0.65
C ALA A 103 7.26 12.20 -1.90
N SER A 104 7.02 12.74 -3.09
CA SER A 104 7.47 12.14 -4.35
C SER A 104 8.67 12.87 -4.91
N PHE A 105 9.74 12.16 -5.22
CA PHE A 105 11.01 12.73 -5.65
C PHE A 105 11.79 11.74 -6.52
N TYR A 106 12.80 12.25 -7.20
CA TYR A 106 13.85 11.45 -7.81
C TYR A 106 15.00 11.33 -6.82
N ILE A 107 15.49 10.11 -6.62
CA ILE A 107 16.69 9.87 -5.81
C ILE A 107 17.66 9.00 -6.60
N GLY A 108 18.95 9.21 -6.41
CA GLY A 108 19.93 8.46 -7.15
C GLY A 108 21.33 8.50 -6.60
N TYR A 109 22.18 7.79 -7.32
CA TYR A 109 23.59 7.65 -7.04
C TYR A 109 24.39 8.46 -8.04
N LYS A 110 25.24 9.38 -7.59
CA LYS A 110 26.24 10.02 -8.47
C LYS A 110 27.47 9.13 -8.51
N ASN A 111 27.73 8.51 -9.66
CA ASN A 111 28.88 7.63 -9.82
C ASN A 111 30.18 8.45 -9.90
N ASP A 112 31.01 8.36 -8.85
CA ASP A 112 32.38 8.89 -8.85
C ASP A 112 33.40 7.74 -8.76
N TYR A 113 34.68 8.03 -9.00
CA TYR A 113 35.74 7.01 -9.02
C TYR A 113 35.94 6.25 -7.68
N HIS A 114 35.22 6.61 -6.62
CA HIS A 114 35.43 6.11 -5.25
C HIS A 114 34.22 5.41 -4.64
N SER A 115 33.03 5.61 -5.18
CA SER A 115 31.79 5.25 -4.51
C SER A 115 31.34 3.84 -4.89
N THR A 116 31.60 2.86 -4.00
CA THR A 116 31.34 1.43 -4.23
C THR A 116 30.29 0.80 -3.30
N ALA A 117 29.66 1.60 -2.43
CA ALA A 117 28.84 1.12 -1.33
C ALA A 117 27.45 1.75 -1.33
N ASN A 118 26.46 1.02 -0.78
CA ASN A 118 25.08 1.51 -0.72
C ASN A 118 25.00 2.83 0.05
N ILE A 119 24.17 3.75 -0.44
CA ILE A 119 23.87 5.01 0.24
C ILE A 119 22.61 4.83 1.07
N VAL A 120 22.68 5.22 2.34
CA VAL A 120 21.55 5.27 3.26
C VAL A 120 21.05 6.71 3.35
N VAL A 121 19.84 6.98 2.85
CA VAL A 121 19.21 8.30 2.92
C VAL A 121 17.99 8.25 3.82
N ARG A 122 17.97 9.06 4.86
CA ARG A 122 16.79 9.31 5.68
C ARG A 122 15.97 10.43 5.05
N VAL A 123 14.69 10.19 4.81
CA VAL A 123 13.72 11.19 4.37
C VAL A 123 12.73 11.42 5.50
N SER A 124 12.54 12.65 5.92
CA SER A 124 11.86 12.99 7.17
C SER A 124 10.88 14.14 6.98
N LEU A 125 9.76 14.07 7.69
CA LEU A 125 8.99 15.24 8.07
C LEU A 125 9.57 15.79 9.37
N TRP A 126 10.01 17.05 9.33
CA TRP A 126 10.80 17.66 10.41
C TRP A 126 10.07 18.83 11.04
N ASP A 127 9.96 18.84 12.36
CA ASP A 127 9.47 20.00 13.12
C ASP A 127 10.60 21.02 13.22
N ILE A 128 10.42 22.16 12.56
CA ILE A 128 11.42 23.24 12.50
C ILE A 128 11.55 23.93 13.86
N THR A 129 10.48 23.99 14.64
CA THR A 129 10.44 24.72 15.92
C THR A 129 11.15 23.95 17.01
N THR A 130 10.89 22.65 17.12
CA THR A 130 11.53 21.79 18.13
C THR A 130 12.83 21.16 17.65
N ASN A 131 13.15 21.33 16.36
CA ASN A 131 14.27 20.69 15.67
C ASN A 131 14.28 19.18 15.89
N SER A 132 13.15 18.52 15.59
CA SER A 132 12.98 17.08 15.80
C SER A 132 12.29 16.39 14.63
N GLU A 133 12.59 15.11 14.44
CA GLU A 133 11.90 14.28 13.44
C GLU A 133 10.49 13.95 13.93
N ILE A 134 9.48 14.29 13.13
CA ILE A 134 8.08 13.91 13.39
C ILE A 134 7.84 12.49 12.87
N ALA A 135 8.25 12.25 11.63
CA ALA A 135 8.16 10.96 10.95
C ALA A 135 9.29 10.86 9.93
N GLY A 136 9.71 9.65 9.59
CA GLY A 136 10.75 9.45 8.60
C GLY A 136 10.82 8.03 8.06
N GLU A 137 11.35 7.90 6.85
CA GLU A 137 11.64 6.65 6.18
C GLU A 137 13.11 6.60 5.78
N THR A 138 13.74 5.43 5.93
CA THR A 138 15.12 5.22 5.50
C THR A 138 15.13 4.48 4.18
N LEU A 139 15.72 5.12 3.17
CA LEU A 139 15.89 4.58 1.84
C LEU A 139 17.32 4.07 1.66
N ILE A 140 17.46 2.97 0.93
CA ILE A 140 18.76 2.40 0.57
C ILE A 140 18.91 2.49 -0.94
N ILE A 141 19.80 3.37 -1.39
CA ILE A 141 20.21 3.43 -2.80
C ILE A 141 21.32 2.41 -2.96
N SER A 142 21.01 1.31 -3.65
CA SER A 142 22.01 0.29 -3.93
C SER A 142 23.11 0.85 -4.83
N ALA A 143 24.38 0.55 -4.50
CA ALA A 143 25.48 0.90 -5.38
C ALA A 143 25.29 0.22 -6.74
N PRO A 144 25.45 0.94 -7.87
CA PRO A 144 25.28 0.35 -9.20
C PRO A 144 26.37 -0.67 -9.58
N GLY A 145 27.40 -0.84 -8.72
CA GLY A 145 28.57 -1.64 -9.00
C GLY A 145 29.60 -0.88 -9.85
N VAL A 146 30.87 -1.30 -9.76
CA VAL A 146 31.97 -0.66 -10.49
C VAL A 146 32.16 -1.37 -11.83
N ASP A 147 31.57 -0.85 -12.90
CA ASP A 147 32.08 -1.17 -14.24
C ASP A 147 33.20 -0.17 -14.57
N SER A 148 34.44 -0.58 -14.36
CA SER A 148 35.63 0.21 -14.71
C SER A 148 35.76 0.53 -16.21
N SER A 149 34.91 -0.06 -17.07
CA SER A 149 34.86 0.23 -18.51
C SER A 149 33.80 1.28 -18.91
N GLN A 150 32.94 1.70 -17.97
CA GLN A 150 31.98 2.79 -18.17
C GLN A 150 32.58 4.09 -17.60
N HIS A 151 32.81 5.09 -18.46
CA HIS A 151 33.15 6.46 -18.03
C HIS A 151 32.06 7.02 -17.08
N PRO A 152 32.38 7.98 -16.18
CA PRO A 152 31.52 8.38 -15.06
C PRO A 152 30.32 9.19 -15.57
N ASN A 153 29.21 8.52 -15.90
CA ASN A 153 27.97 9.18 -16.36
C ASN A 153 26.69 8.36 -16.10
N VAL A 154 26.76 7.22 -15.40
CA VAL A 154 25.55 6.44 -15.07
C VAL A 154 24.99 6.93 -13.75
N ASP A 155 24.21 8.00 -13.80
CA ASP A 155 23.35 8.41 -12.69
C ASP A 155 22.13 7.48 -12.68
N MET A 156 22.06 6.57 -11.70
CA MET A 156 20.83 5.81 -11.49
C MET A 156 19.85 6.69 -10.74
N ILE A 157 19.00 7.41 -11.46
CA ILE A 157 17.91 8.18 -10.89
C ILE A 157 16.63 7.34 -10.94
N VAL A 158 16.07 7.07 -9.77
CA VAL A 158 14.81 6.35 -9.62
C VAL A 158 13.78 7.25 -8.97
N SER A 159 12.55 7.20 -9.47
CA SER A 159 11.41 7.83 -8.80
C SER A 159 11.11 7.10 -7.50
N ARG A 160 10.76 7.87 -6.47
CA ARG A 160 10.39 7.40 -5.14
C ARG A 160 9.23 8.20 -4.61
N THR A 161 8.40 7.52 -3.84
CA THR A 161 7.37 8.13 -3.01
C THR A 161 7.50 7.60 -1.60
N VAL A 162 7.79 8.49 -0.64
CA VAL A 162 7.77 8.21 0.80
C VAL A 162 6.44 8.70 1.37
N VAL A 163 5.84 7.89 2.24
CA VAL A 163 4.54 8.20 2.88
C VAL A 163 4.74 8.38 4.38
N PHE A 164 4.38 9.55 4.88
CA PHE A 164 4.34 9.83 6.31
C PHE A 164 2.89 9.78 6.78
N SER A 165 2.57 8.86 7.71
CA SER A 165 1.26 8.78 8.36
C SER A 165 1.37 9.33 9.78
N LEU A 166 0.52 10.29 10.12
CA LEU A 166 0.54 11.03 11.38
C LEU A 166 -0.83 10.97 12.05
N ASP A 167 -0.84 10.98 13.38
CA ASP A 167 -2.02 11.41 14.13
C ASP A 167 -1.95 12.93 14.32
N SER A 168 -2.50 13.67 13.36
CA SER A 168 -2.47 15.14 13.37
C SER A 168 -3.15 15.74 14.61
N THR A 169 -4.06 15.01 15.26
CA THR A 169 -4.86 15.51 16.38
C THR A 169 -4.08 15.70 17.68
N VAL A 170 -2.89 15.10 17.76
CA VAL A 170 -1.99 15.21 18.92
C VAL A 170 -0.70 15.97 18.63
N LEU A 171 -0.47 16.37 17.37
CA LEU A 171 0.74 17.09 16.97
C LEU A 171 0.60 18.61 17.23
N PRO A 172 1.68 19.29 17.65
CA PRO A 172 1.68 20.74 17.81
C PRO A 172 1.54 21.43 16.45
N SER A 173 0.93 22.62 16.41
CA SER A 173 0.80 23.43 15.18
C SER A 173 2.11 24.17 14.85
N ASN A 174 3.21 23.42 14.78
CA ASN A 174 4.54 23.93 14.45
C ASN A 174 4.76 23.84 12.94
N PRO A 175 5.47 24.82 12.32
CA PRO A 175 5.91 24.73 10.93
C PRO A 175 6.80 23.50 10.68
N ILE A 176 6.63 22.89 9.51
CA ILE A 176 7.34 21.66 9.14
C ILE A 176 8.14 21.78 7.85
N ALA A 177 9.16 20.94 7.71
CA ALA A 177 9.95 20.77 6.49
C ALA A 177 9.98 19.32 6.03
N VAL A 178 10.13 19.09 4.72
CA VAL A 178 10.66 17.82 4.22
C VAL A 178 12.18 17.87 4.24
N ARG A 179 12.83 16.89 4.86
CA ARG A 179 14.27 16.81 5.06
C ARG A 179 14.84 15.52 4.49
N PHE A 180 15.97 15.60 3.82
CA PHE A 180 16.76 14.46 3.38
C PHE A 180 18.14 14.52 4.04
N HIS A 181 18.60 13.38 4.55
CA HIS A 181 19.88 13.27 5.24
C HIS A 181 20.61 12.00 4.80
N ASN A 182 21.81 12.15 4.27
CA ASN A 182 22.68 11.02 3.97
C ASN A 182 23.32 10.49 5.28
N GLN A 183 22.85 9.33 5.75
CA GLN A 183 23.28 8.68 7.00
C GLN A 183 24.36 7.62 6.78
N THR A 184 24.91 7.55 5.58
CA THR A 184 25.94 6.58 5.22
C THR A 184 27.17 6.74 6.14
N SER A 185 27.67 5.63 6.70
CA SER A 185 28.78 5.63 7.65
C SER A 185 30.03 4.96 7.05
N TYR A 186 30.80 5.67 6.22
CA TYR A 186 32.06 5.13 5.64
C TYR A 186 33.28 6.02 5.93
N SER A 187 34.46 5.45 5.69
CA SER A 187 35.75 6.13 5.77
C SER A 187 35.78 7.36 4.83
N PRO A 188 36.48 8.46 5.17
CA PRO A 188 36.59 9.67 4.34
C PRO A 188 37.10 9.47 2.90
N SER A 189 37.56 8.27 2.56
CA SER A 189 38.00 7.87 1.22
C SER A 189 36.86 7.37 0.30
N ASP A 190 35.68 7.05 0.84
CA ASP A 190 34.54 6.49 0.11
C ASP A 190 33.40 7.52 0.06
N TYR A 191 33.49 8.46 -0.88
CA TYR A 191 32.51 9.54 -1.07
C TYR A 191 31.26 9.04 -1.81
N ALA A 192 30.37 8.31 -1.14
CA ALA A 192 29.09 7.97 -1.75
C ALA A 192 28.16 9.20 -1.76
N ILE A 193 27.90 9.75 -2.95
CA ILE A 193 27.12 10.99 -3.13
C ILE A 193 25.69 10.65 -3.54
N ALA A 194 24.73 11.00 -2.67
CA ALA A 194 23.31 10.89 -2.97
C ALA A 194 22.86 12.09 -3.82
N VAL A 195 21.98 11.86 -4.79
CA VAL A 195 21.31 12.90 -5.57
C VAL A 195 19.83 12.88 -5.26
N VAL A 196 19.22 14.04 -5.02
CA VAL A 196 17.76 14.21 -4.92
C VAL A 196 17.32 15.29 -5.89
N ASP A 197 16.22 15.05 -6.60
CA ASP A 197 15.65 15.99 -7.56
C ASP A 197 14.11 15.89 -7.62
N ASN A 198 13.46 16.87 -8.23
CA ASN A 198 12.03 16.92 -8.53
C ASN A 198 11.12 16.53 -7.34
N VAL A 199 11.44 17.07 -6.15
CA VAL A 199 10.66 16.82 -4.95
C VAL A 199 9.31 17.52 -5.03
N SER A 200 8.27 16.77 -4.72
CA SER A 200 6.88 17.20 -4.65
C SER A 200 6.25 16.64 -3.39
N MET A 201 5.38 17.42 -2.75
CA MET A 201 4.64 16.99 -1.57
C MET A 201 3.14 17.04 -1.84
N LYS A 202 2.42 16.07 -1.30
CA LYS A 202 0.97 16.05 -1.24
C LYS A 202 0.53 15.88 0.20
N GLY A 203 -0.43 16.69 0.64
CA GLY A 203 -1.09 16.58 1.92
C GLY A 203 -2.43 15.88 1.77
N PHE A 204 -2.74 14.98 2.70
CA PHE A 204 -3.99 14.26 2.75
C PHE A 204 -4.57 14.37 4.16
N ARG A 205 -5.76 14.94 4.25
CA ARG A 205 -6.50 15.08 5.50
C ARG A 205 -7.78 14.27 5.44
N ARG A 206 -8.09 13.58 6.53
CA ARG A 206 -9.44 13.07 6.80
C ARG A 206 -10.39 14.27 6.76
N THR A 207 -11.48 14.17 6.00
CA THR A 207 -12.48 15.24 5.95
C THR A 207 -13.28 15.32 7.25
N ALA A 208 -13.61 14.17 7.83
CA ALA A 208 -14.30 14.06 9.10
C ALA A 208 -13.98 12.73 9.80
N HIS A 209 -13.97 12.72 11.13
CA HIS A 209 -13.80 11.53 11.96
C HIS A 209 -14.63 11.65 13.25
N TRP A 210 -15.64 10.79 13.39
CA TRP A 210 -16.47 10.66 14.57
C TRP A 210 -16.05 9.42 15.37
N LYS A 211 -15.31 9.65 16.46
CA LYS A 211 -14.88 8.59 17.39
C LYS A 211 -16.01 8.04 18.26
N TYR A 212 -17.07 8.81 18.47
CA TYR A 212 -18.17 8.45 19.37
C TYR A 212 -17.79 8.15 20.83
N ASP A 213 -16.66 8.70 21.29
CA ASP A 213 -16.22 8.71 22.68
C ASP A 213 -17.04 9.71 23.54
N ASN A 214 -18.29 9.35 23.82
CA ASN A 214 -19.26 10.13 24.61
C ASN A 214 -19.78 11.43 23.98
N ASN A 215 -19.46 11.69 22.72
CA ASN A 215 -20.00 12.84 21.98
C ASN A 215 -20.17 12.52 20.48
N LEU A 216 -20.92 13.38 19.78
CA LEU A 216 -21.12 13.27 18.32
C LEU A 216 -20.19 14.20 17.54
N ASN A 217 -19.14 14.74 18.16
CA ASN A 217 -18.27 15.70 17.51
C ASN A 217 -17.41 14.99 16.48
N ASP A 218 -17.18 15.70 15.38
CA ASP A 218 -16.13 15.39 14.43
C ASP A 218 -14.81 15.91 15.00
N THR A 219 -13.80 15.07 15.10
CA THR A 219 -12.48 15.48 15.61
C THR A 219 -11.75 16.41 14.67
N MET A 220 -12.18 16.52 13.40
CA MET A 220 -11.66 17.49 12.44
C MET A 220 -12.33 18.88 12.61
N GLY A 221 -13.37 18.98 13.45
CA GLY A 221 -13.92 20.21 14.01
C GLY A 221 -15.04 20.89 13.23
N ASN A 222 -15.31 20.47 11.98
CA ASN A 222 -16.23 21.20 11.08
C ASN A 222 -17.50 20.43 10.75
N HIS A 223 -17.58 19.14 11.11
CA HIS A 223 -18.68 18.28 10.70
C HIS A 223 -19.36 17.57 11.88
N ASN A 224 -19.52 18.29 13.00
CA ASN A 224 -20.16 17.74 14.20
C ASN A 224 -21.56 17.17 13.90
N GLY A 225 -21.79 15.95 14.37
CA GLY A 225 -23.08 15.31 14.32
C GLY A 225 -24.07 15.94 15.31
N SER A 226 -25.35 15.74 15.06
CA SER A 226 -26.43 16.21 15.92
C SER A 226 -27.51 15.14 16.03
N ALA A 227 -28.09 14.98 17.22
CA ALA A 227 -29.20 14.04 17.40
C ALA A 227 -30.37 14.37 16.44
N LEU A 228 -30.97 13.35 15.84
CA LEU A 228 -32.29 13.51 15.20
C LEU A 228 -33.32 14.05 16.22
N PRO A 229 -34.31 14.86 15.80
CA PRO A 229 -35.33 15.37 16.71
C PRO A 229 -36.00 14.25 17.53
N SER A 230 -36.14 14.48 18.84
CA SER A 230 -36.77 13.54 19.79
C SER A 230 -36.04 12.20 19.98
N ARG A 231 -34.73 12.13 19.70
CA ARG A 231 -33.92 10.93 19.87
C ARG A 231 -32.82 11.15 20.92
N SER A 232 -32.63 10.17 21.82
CA SER A 232 -31.57 10.21 22.84
C SER A 232 -30.31 9.53 22.32
N VAL A 233 -29.14 10.14 22.50
CA VAL A 233 -27.85 9.56 22.11
C VAL A 233 -27.32 8.69 23.24
N ILE A 234 -27.00 7.42 22.95
CA ILE A 234 -26.48 6.46 23.93
C ILE A 234 -25.12 5.98 23.45
N TYR A 235 -24.17 5.91 24.39
CA TYR A 235 -22.84 5.35 24.17
C TYR A 235 -22.68 4.09 25.01
N THR A 236 -21.95 3.12 24.48
CA THR A 236 -21.70 1.81 25.10
C THR A 236 -20.22 1.48 24.98
N ASP A 237 -19.71 0.64 25.88
CA ASP A 237 -18.34 0.15 25.78
C ASP A 237 -18.13 -0.51 24.41
N ALA A 238 -17.12 -0.05 23.69
CA ALA A 238 -16.68 -0.67 22.45
C ALA A 238 -15.69 -1.79 22.77
N ALA A 239 -15.58 -2.78 21.89
CA ALA A 239 -14.52 -3.79 22.01
C ALA A 239 -13.22 -3.36 21.30
N ILE A 240 -13.28 -2.29 20.51
CA ILE A 240 -12.21 -1.83 19.60
C ILE A 240 -11.52 -0.57 20.14
N ASP A 241 -12.24 0.26 20.89
CA ASP A 241 -11.73 1.44 21.61
C ASP A 241 -12.56 1.71 22.90
N THR A 242 -12.64 2.95 23.39
CA THR A 242 -13.30 3.27 24.67
C THR A 242 -14.83 3.17 24.62
N LYS A 243 -15.50 3.82 23.65
CA LYS A 243 -16.97 3.83 23.54
C LYS A 243 -17.39 3.79 22.07
N SER A 244 -18.60 3.31 21.83
CA SER A 244 -19.26 3.30 20.52
C SER A 244 -20.66 3.90 20.62
N LEU A 245 -21.16 4.38 19.49
CA LEU A 245 -22.51 4.89 19.35
C LEU A 245 -23.52 3.73 19.25
N ASN A 246 -24.51 3.74 20.14
CA ASN A 246 -25.55 2.74 20.20
C ASN A 246 -26.77 3.15 19.37
N MET A 247 -27.05 2.36 18.33
CA MET A 247 -28.18 2.54 17.40
C MET A 247 -29.26 1.45 17.60
N TYR A 248 -29.27 0.72 18.72
CA TYR A 248 -30.25 -0.34 18.98
C TYR A 248 -31.67 0.19 19.09
N GLY A 249 -32.57 -0.40 18.31
CA GLY A 249 -33.99 -0.08 18.32
C GLY A 249 -34.27 1.31 17.75
N SER A 250 -35.39 1.44 17.04
CA SER A 250 -35.76 2.67 16.35
C SER A 250 -35.89 3.91 17.24
N SER A 251 -35.71 3.81 18.57
CA SER A 251 -35.86 4.84 19.60
C SER A 251 -34.59 5.59 20.04
N VAL A 252 -33.39 5.21 19.57
CA VAL A 252 -32.11 5.73 20.10
C VAL A 252 -31.25 6.43 19.03
N GLY A 253 -31.11 7.75 19.15
CA GLY A 253 -29.83 8.46 19.02
C GLY A 253 -29.10 8.70 17.71
N TYR A 254 -29.74 8.95 16.56
CA TYR A 254 -29.00 9.20 15.31
C TYR A 254 -28.07 10.41 15.36
N GLY A 255 -26.79 10.24 15.01
CA GLY A 255 -25.90 11.34 14.68
C GLY A 255 -26.12 11.81 13.23
N MET A 256 -26.74 12.97 13.06
CA MET A 256 -26.98 13.61 11.77
C MET A 256 -26.16 14.87 11.61
N LEU A 257 -25.44 14.97 10.48
CA LEU A 257 -24.99 16.27 9.98
C LEU A 257 -26.20 17.07 9.51
N ARG A 258 -26.44 18.23 10.14
CA ARG A 258 -27.67 19.01 10.00
C ARG A 258 -27.74 19.91 8.75
N SER A 259 -26.70 19.88 7.91
CA SER A 259 -26.63 20.70 6.70
C SER A 259 -25.78 20.01 5.66
N TYR A 260 -26.15 20.18 4.39
CA TYR A 260 -25.31 19.78 3.26
C TYR A 260 -23.90 20.37 3.43
N SER A 261 -22.90 19.53 3.19
CA SER A 261 -21.51 19.97 3.07
C SER A 261 -20.95 19.39 1.79
N SER A 262 -20.50 20.27 0.88
CA SER A 262 -19.81 19.83 -0.34
C SER A 262 -18.53 19.05 -0.04
N ALA A 263 -17.92 19.27 1.13
CA ALA A 263 -16.76 18.50 1.58
C ALA A 263 -17.09 17.01 1.80
N LEU A 264 -18.34 16.67 2.09
CA LEU A 264 -18.83 15.29 2.27
C LEU A 264 -19.58 14.75 1.04
N ASN A 265 -19.50 15.48 -0.08
CA ASN A 265 -19.91 15.02 -1.40
C ASN A 265 -18.87 15.32 -2.50
N PRO A 266 -17.58 14.94 -2.34
CA PRO A 266 -16.58 15.12 -3.36
C PRO A 266 -16.70 14.07 -4.49
N GLU A 267 -16.11 14.36 -5.64
CA GLU A 267 -16.11 13.46 -6.81
C GLU A 267 -15.29 12.18 -6.60
N ASN A 268 -14.33 12.20 -5.67
CA ASN A 268 -13.64 11.03 -5.15
C ASN A 268 -13.86 10.97 -3.65
N PHE A 269 -14.00 9.79 -3.07
CA PHE A 269 -14.16 9.68 -1.62
C PHE A 269 -13.81 8.30 -1.07
N THR A 270 -13.64 8.26 0.25
CA THR A 270 -13.68 7.05 1.07
C THR A 270 -14.62 7.28 2.25
N ALA A 271 -15.45 6.30 2.59
CA ALA A 271 -16.22 6.28 3.82
C ALA A 271 -15.94 4.96 4.57
N ALA A 272 -15.64 5.05 5.85
CA ALA A 272 -15.25 3.90 6.66
C ALA A 272 -15.89 3.96 8.06
N ALA A 273 -16.22 2.81 8.64
CA ALA A 273 -16.65 2.72 10.04
C ALA A 273 -16.44 1.31 10.58
N TRP A 274 -16.23 1.22 11.89
CA TRP A 274 -16.42 -0.02 12.61
C TRP A 274 -17.90 -0.19 12.95
N VAL A 275 -18.46 -1.35 12.66
CA VAL A 275 -19.87 -1.63 12.93
C VAL A 275 -20.08 -3.00 13.55
N LYS A 276 -21.11 -3.12 14.38
CA LYS A 276 -21.56 -4.39 14.96
C LYS A 276 -23.07 -4.50 14.83
N VAL A 277 -23.54 -5.32 13.90
CA VAL A 277 -24.98 -5.49 13.63
C VAL A 277 -25.64 -6.31 14.73
N THR A 278 -26.84 -5.90 15.16
CA THR A 278 -27.66 -6.61 16.13
C THR A 278 -28.03 -8.01 15.64
N PRO A 279 -27.78 -9.09 16.42
CA PRO A 279 -28.28 -10.43 16.10
C PRO A 279 -29.80 -10.45 15.89
N GLY A 280 -30.22 -11.09 14.80
CA GLY A 280 -31.62 -11.24 14.42
C GLY A 280 -32.26 -10.01 13.77
N SER A 281 -31.49 -8.96 13.45
CA SER A 281 -32.01 -7.73 12.82
C SER A 281 -32.11 -7.79 11.29
N GLY A 282 -31.78 -8.93 10.67
CA GLY A 282 -31.85 -9.18 9.23
C GLY A 282 -33.25 -8.98 8.59
N GLY A 283 -33.31 -8.98 7.26
CA GLY A 283 -34.57 -8.89 6.50
C GLY A 283 -35.07 -7.47 6.19
N VAL A 284 -34.41 -6.45 6.72
CA VAL A 284 -34.66 -5.02 6.43
C VAL A 284 -33.39 -4.33 5.93
N TYR A 285 -33.49 -3.10 5.41
CA TYR A 285 -32.30 -2.29 5.11
C TYR A 285 -31.77 -1.63 6.38
N ARG A 286 -30.44 -1.73 6.62
CA ARG A 286 -29.76 -1.14 7.79
C ARG A 286 -28.52 -0.37 7.33
N SER A 287 -28.63 0.95 7.27
CA SER A 287 -27.65 1.82 6.62
C SER A 287 -26.58 2.36 7.56
N VAL A 288 -25.32 2.21 7.15
CA VAL A 288 -24.16 2.76 7.85
C VAL A 288 -23.92 4.19 7.39
N PHE A 289 -23.83 4.42 6.08
CA PHE A 289 -23.63 5.73 5.47
C PHE A 289 -24.60 5.96 4.33
N SER A 290 -25.09 7.19 4.19
CA SER A 290 -25.82 7.60 2.99
C SER A 290 -25.63 9.06 2.64
N ASN A 291 -25.48 9.32 1.35
CA ASN A 291 -25.58 10.65 0.78
C ASN A 291 -26.32 10.54 -0.55
N ARG A 292 -27.65 10.65 -0.54
CA ARG A 292 -28.51 10.45 -1.71
C ARG A 292 -29.68 11.42 -1.77
N SER A 293 -30.15 11.73 -2.98
CA SER A 293 -31.28 12.66 -3.19
C SER A 293 -32.56 12.18 -2.49
N THR A 294 -33.43 13.13 -2.12
CA THR A 294 -34.78 12.85 -1.59
C THR A 294 -35.76 12.34 -2.64
N ALA A 295 -35.42 12.41 -3.93
CA ALA A 295 -36.22 11.84 -5.00
C ALA A 295 -35.59 10.50 -5.41
N ASP A 296 -36.14 9.37 -4.93
CA ASP A 296 -35.58 8.04 -5.24
C ASP A 296 -35.55 7.75 -6.76
N THR A 297 -36.46 8.36 -7.53
CA THR A 297 -36.47 8.33 -9.01
C THR A 297 -35.33 9.10 -9.67
N ALA A 298 -34.61 9.94 -8.93
CA ALA A 298 -33.46 10.68 -9.45
C ALA A 298 -32.21 9.80 -9.57
N TYR A 299 -32.18 8.65 -8.86
CA TYR A 299 -31.03 7.73 -8.83
C TYR A 299 -29.71 8.49 -8.71
N SER A 300 -29.58 9.33 -7.67
CA SER A 300 -28.39 10.15 -7.44
C SER A 300 -27.86 10.00 -6.01
N GLY A 301 -26.54 10.06 -5.87
CA GLY A 301 -25.83 9.78 -4.65
C GLY A 301 -25.57 8.30 -4.41
N TRP A 302 -25.33 7.95 -3.16
CA TRP A 302 -24.87 6.62 -2.76
C TRP A 302 -25.31 6.22 -1.35
N VAL A 303 -25.21 4.92 -1.08
CA VAL A 303 -25.52 4.33 0.22
C VAL A 303 -24.69 3.07 0.46
N LEU A 304 -24.21 2.91 1.69
CA LEU A 304 -23.57 1.71 2.22
C LEU A 304 -24.44 1.14 3.33
N TYR A 305 -24.96 -0.06 3.13
CA TYR A 305 -25.85 -0.71 4.09
C TYR A 305 -25.71 -2.23 4.12
N ALA A 306 -26.30 -2.86 5.13
CA ALA A 306 -26.78 -4.22 5.01
C ALA A 306 -28.15 -4.19 4.31
N ASP A 307 -28.28 -4.89 3.18
CA ASP A 307 -29.52 -4.94 2.43
C ASP A 307 -30.56 -5.88 3.07
N ASN A 308 -31.77 -5.89 2.48
CA ASN A 308 -32.87 -6.75 2.93
C ASN A 308 -32.60 -8.26 2.75
N THR A 309 -31.54 -8.65 2.02
CA THR A 309 -31.05 -10.04 1.94
C THR A 309 -29.95 -10.33 2.96
N ASN A 310 -29.70 -9.39 3.87
CA ASN A 310 -28.66 -9.43 4.90
C ASN A 310 -27.25 -9.49 4.33
N LYS A 311 -26.99 -8.81 3.20
CA LYS A 311 -25.65 -8.68 2.61
C LYS A 311 -25.15 -7.25 2.69
N TRP A 312 -23.85 -7.07 2.91
CA TRP A 312 -23.23 -5.77 2.77
C TRP A 312 -23.30 -5.30 1.32
N SER A 313 -23.71 -4.05 1.10
CA SER A 313 -24.10 -3.56 -0.23
C SER A 313 -23.69 -2.09 -0.38
N PHE A 314 -22.92 -1.79 -1.44
CA PHE A 314 -22.54 -0.42 -1.81
C PHE A 314 -23.21 0.00 -3.12
N TRP A 315 -24.17 0.91 -3.02
CA TRP A 315 -25.01 1.32 -4.14
C TRP A 315 -24.69 2.76 -4.55
N THR A 316 -24.62 3.00 -5.86
CA THR A 316 -24.41 4.32 -6.47
C THR A 316 -25.44 4.55 -7.58
N GLY A 317 -26.05 5.73 -7.61
CA GLY A 317 -27.09 6.05 -8.60
C GLY A 317 -26.51 6.53 -9.92
N SER A 318 -27.15 6.22 -11.06
CA SER A 318 -26.69 6.58 -12.41
C SER A 318 -27.61 7.56 -13.16
N SER A 319 -28.53 8.23 -12.46
CA SER A 319 -29.69 8.95 -13.03
C SER A 319 -30.79 8.06 -13.64
N THR A 320 -30.54 6.76 -13.80
CA THR A 320 -31.48 5.81 -14.41
C THR A 320 -31.71 4.56 -13.57
N THR A 321 -30.72 4.14 -12.79
CA THR A 321 -30.81 2.97 -11.92
C THR A 321 -29.82 3.06 -10.77
N TRP A 322 -29.95 2.14 -9.81
CA TRP A 322 -28.97 1.91 -8.75
C TRP A 322 -27.97 0.83 -9.20
N ASN A 323 -26.70 1.20 -9.38
CA ASN A 323 -25.62 0.24 -9.56
C ASN A 323 -25.28 -0.38 -8.22
N LYS A 324 -25.28 -1.72 -8.12
CA LYS A 324 -25.11 -2.45 -6.86
C LYS A 324 -23.80 -3.23 -6.84
N LEU A 325 -22.98 -3.01 -5.82
CA LEU A 325 -21.84 -3.87 -5.50
C LEU A 325 -22.17 -4.63 -4.23
N ILE A 326 -22.46 -5.92 -4.36
CA ILE A 326 -22.97 -6.78 -3.29
C ILE A 326 -21.82 -7.61 -2.74
N GLY A 327 -21.56 -7.47 -1.44
CA GLY A 327 -20.58 -8.23 -0.68
C GLY A 327 -21.16 -9.48 0.00
N PRO A 328 -20.43 -10.05 0.98
CA PRO A 328 -20.86 -11.22 1.73
C PRO A 328 -22.05 -10.91 2.66
N THR A 329 -22.66 -11.99 3.15
CA THR A 329 -23.67 -11.93 4.21
C THR A 329 -23.08 -11.32 5.48
N VAL A 330 -23.87 -10.50 6.17
CA VAL A 330 -23.50 -9.89 7.44
C VAL A 330 -23.25 -10.97 8.49
N VAL A 331 -22.12 -10.86 9.21
CA VAL A 331 -21.86 -11.66 10.40
C VAL A 331 -22.36 -10.87 11.62
N GLU A 332 -23.58 -11.16 12.03
CA GLU A 332 -24.25 -10.45 13.14
C GLU A 332 -23.53 -10.70 14.47
N GLY A 333 -23.57 -9.71 15.37
CA GLY A 333 -22.91 -9.79 16.68
C GLY A 333 -21.38 -9.75 16.63
N LYS A 334 -20.75 -9.62 15.46
CA LYS A 334 -19.32 -9.43 15.28
C LYS A 334 -19.02 -7.99 14.86
N TRP A 335 -17.98 -7.40 15.44
CA TRP A 335 -17.41 -6.17 14.91
C TRP A 335 -16.83 -6.41 13.52
N THR A 336 -17.13 -5.50 12.60
CA THR A 336 -16.73 -5.54 11.20
C THR A 336 -16.23 -4.16 10.79
N PHE A 337 -15.05 -4.08 10.18
CA PHE A 337 -14.59 -2.83 9.58
C PHE A 337 -15.12 -2.73 8.16
N LEU A 338 -15.98 -1.75 7.90
CA LEU A 338 -16.55 -1.51 6.59
C LEU A 338 -15.94 -0.27 5.97
N LEU A 339 -15.57 -0.38 4.69
CA LEU A 339 -15.02 0.74 3.95
C LEU A 339 -15.43 0.69 2.48
N VAL A 340 -15.79 1.83 1.92
CA VAL A 340 -16.06 1.99 0.49
C VAL A 340 -15.24 3.12 -0.10
N THR A 341 -14.80 2.95 -1.34
CA THR A 341 -14.12 4.03 -2.08
C THR A 341 -14.79 4.28 -3.42
N PHE A 342 -14.71 5.52 -3.90
CA PHE A 342 -15.03 5.89 -5.27
C PHE A 342 -13.91 6.74 -5.84
N GLN A 343 -13.39 6.32 -6.99
CA GLN A 343 -12.33 7.00 -7.73
C GLN A 343 -12.85 7.41 -9.11
N LYS A 344 -12.98 8.71 -9.35
CA LYS A 344 -13.36 9.27 -10.64
C LYS A 344 -12.28 8.99 -11.68
N THR A 345 -12.71 8.48 -12.84
CA THR A 345 -11.88 8.23 -14.01
C THR A 345 -12.25 9.12 -15.19
N GLY A 346 -13.40 9.81 -15.14
CA GLY A 346 -13.87 10.68 -16.20
C GLY A 346 -15.31 11.16 -15.99
N THR A 347 -15.98 11.50 -17.08
CA THR A 347 -17.38 11.92 -17.10
C THR A 347 -18.14 11.29 -18.25
N SER A 348 -19.46 11.16 -18.11
CA SER A 348 -20.39 10.74 -19.15
C SER A 348 -21.64 11.61 -19.07
N GLY A 349 -21.75 12.60 -19.95
CA GLY A 349 -22.78 13.63 -19.84
C GLY A 349 -22.59 14.47 -18.57
N SER A 350 -23.65 14.61 -17.77
CA SER A 350 -23.61 15.29 -16.46
C SER A 350 -23.14 14.41 -15.31
N ASN A 351 -22.91 13.11 -15.56
CA ASN A 351 -22.54 12.15 -14.54
C ASN A 351 -21.03 11.92 -14.54
N ILE A 352 -20.45 11.54 -13.41
CA ILE A 352 -19.07 11.11 -13.34
C ILE A 352 -18.95 9.62 -13.69
N THR A 353 -17.83 9.22 -14.28
CA THR A 353 -17.47 7.80 -14.44
C THR A 353 -16.32 7.49 -13.49
N GLY A 354 -16.31 6.29 -12.93
CA GLY A 354 -15.30 5.93 -11.95
C GLY A 354 -15.35 4.48 -11.51
N THR A 355 -14.36 4.11 -10.71
CA THR A 355 -14.25 2.81 -10.06
C THR A 355 -14.72 2.93 -8.63
N LYS A 356 -15.71 2.12 -8.25
CA LYS A 356 -16.14 1.97 -6.86
C LYS A 356 -15.64 0.66 -6.28
N ARG A 357 -15.25 0.66 -5.01
CA ARG A 357 -14.72 -0.52 -4.31
C ARG A 357 -15.41 -0.70 -2.96
N LEU A 358 -15.57 -1.95 -2.55
CA LEU A 358 -16.07 -2.34 -1.24
C LEU A 358 -14.99 -3.15 -0.53
N TYR A 359 -14.67 -2.77 0.70
CA TYR A 359 -13.74 -3.44 1.57
C TYR A 359 -14.43 -3.87 2.87
N ILE A 360 -14.05 -5.04 3.37
CA ILE A 360 -14.51 -5.58 4.65
C ILE A 360 -13.31 -6.14 5.39
N ASP A 361 -13.15 -5.77 6.66
CA ASP A 361 -12.03 -6.20 7.51
C ASP A 361 -10.68 -5.98 6.81
N GLY A 362 -10.53 -4.81 6.16
CA GLY A 362 -9.34 -4.41 5.42
C GLY A 362 -9.12 -5.11 4.07
N LYS A 363 -9.99 -6.04 3.66
CA LYS A 363 -9.87 -6.81 2.40
C LYS A 363 -10.76 -6.24 1.31
N LEU A 364 -10.25 -6.14 0.08
CA LEU A 364 -11.06 -5.81 -1.10
C LEU A 364 -12.04 -6.95 -1.41
N ILE A 365 -13.34 -6.67 -1.31
CA ILE A 365 -14.42 -7.64 -1.58
C ILE A 365 -14.89 -7.54 -3.03
N GLY A 366 -14.86 -6.34 -3.60
CA GLY A 366 -15.26 -6.14 -4.98
C GLY A 366 -14.93 -4.76 -5.50
N SER A 367 -14.82 -4.68 -6.81
CA SER A 367 -14.55 -3.45 -7.56
C SER A 367 -15.44 -3.41 -8.80
N GLN A 368 -15.97 -2.25 -9.14
CA GLN A 368 -16.84 -2.07 -10.31
C GLN A 368 -16.65 -0.69 -10.93
N ASN A 369 -16.47 -0.64 -12.26
CA ASN A 369 -16.54 0.60 -13.01
C ASN A 369 -18.00 0.96 -13.28
N VAL A 370 -18.38 2.19 -12.96
CA VAL A 370 -19.78 2.66 -13.04
C VAL A 370 -19.87 4.11 -13.52
N THR A 371 -21.04 4.47 -14.04
CA THR A 371 -21.49 5.85 -14.13
C THR A 371 -22.20 6.21 -12.82
N TYR A 372 -21.85 7.34 -12.23
CA TYR A 372 -22.33 7.83 -10.94
C TYR A 372 -22.86 9.27 -11.08
N ASN A 373 -24.10 9.49 -10.66
CA ASN A 373 -24.71 10.80 -10.52
C ASN A 373 -24.50 11.30 -9.09
N ASP A 374 -23.52 12.17 -8.89
CA ASP A 374 -23.13 12.78 -7.62
C ASP A 374 -24.00 13.99 -7.23
N ASN A 375 -24.93 14.40 -8.08
CA ASN A 375 -25.83 15.51 -7.81
C ASN A 375 -26.99 15.09 -6.90
N VAL A 376 -26.76 15.15 -5.59
CA VAL A 376 -27.74 14.85 -4.54
C VAL A 376 -28.62 16.04 -4.15
N GLY A 377 -28.25 17.26 -4.57
CA GLY A 377 -28.89 18.51 -4.15
C GLY A 377 -28.26 19.14 -2.90
N THR A 378 -28.28 20.47 -2.81
CA THR A 378 -27.54 21.26 -1.79
C THR A 378 -28.25 21.39 -0.44
N SER A 379 -29.37 20.69 -0.25
CA SER A 379 -30.13 20.66 1.01
C SER A 379 -30.09 19.30 1.70
N ILE A 380 -29.43 18.31 1.09
CA ILE A 380 -29.42 16.93 1.57
C ILE A 380 -28.25 16.73 2.55
N PRO A 381 -28.53 16.23 3.77
CA PRO A 381 -27.48 15.91 4.73
C PRO A 381 -26.77 14.58 4.40
N PHE A 382 -25.50 14.51 4.75
CA PHE A 382 -24.77 13.25 4.88
C PHE A 382 -25.27 12.52 6.14
N LEU A 383 -25.70 11.26 5.99
CA LEU A 383 -26.26 10.47 7.08
C LEU A 383 -25.30 9.37 7.52
N ILE A 384 -25.21 9.21 8.85
CA ILE A 384 -24.59 8.07 9.50
C ILE A 384 -25.69 7.34 10.29
N GLY A 385 -25.86 6.05 10.06
CA GLY A 385 -26.88 5.25 10.74
C GLY A 385 -28.29 5.32 10.13
N ALA A 386 -28.46 5.91 8.95
CA ALA A 386 -29.74 5.97 8.21
C ALA A 386 -29.50 6.01 6.70
N GLY A 387 -30.52 5.65 5.90
CA GLY A 387 -30.35 5.44 4.46
C GLY A 387 -31.47 5.96 3.56
N ALA A 388 -32.65 6.27 4.08
CA ALA A 388 -33.76 6.80 3.27
C ALA A 388 -33.88 8.33 3.37
N ASN A 389 -33.03 9.05 2.62
CA ASN A 389 -33.05 10.53 2.58
C ASN A 389 -34.38 11.08 2.04
N ASP A 390 -35.06 10.33 1.18
CA ASP A 390 -36.37 10.59 0.59
C ASP A 390 -37.52 10.71 1.59
N SER A 391 -37.34 10.19 2.81
CA SER A 391 -38.33 10.31 3.88
C SER A 391 -38.07 11.49 4.81
N ALA A 392 -37.11 12.38 4.51
CA ALA A 392 -36.79 13.55 5.34
C ALA A 392 -38.04 14.39 5.70
N PRO A 393 -38.20 14.80 6.98
CA PRO A 393 -37.26 14.64 8.10
C PRO A 393 -37.38 13.29 8.84
N ASN A 394 -38.31 12.42 8.44
CA ASN A 394 -38.54 11.09 9.02
C ASN A 394 -37.76 10.02 8.25
N TYR A 395 -36.43 10.06 8.36
CA TYR A 395 -35.54 9.09 7.70
C TYR A 395 -35.91 7.63 8.04
N ASP A 396 -35.47 6.70 7.19
CA ASP A 396 -35.64 5.26 7.35
C ASP A 396 -34.35 4.50 6.95
N TYR A 397 -34.40 3.18 6.95
CA TYR A 397 -33.26 2.26 6.76
C TYR A 397 -32.20 2.46 7.85
N HIS A 398 -32.68 2.62 9.07
CA HIS A 398 -31.87 2.86 10.24
C HIS A 398 -30.92 1.69 10.48
N PHE A 399 -29.68 2.00 10.85
CA PHE A 399 -28.78 0.97 11.36
C PHE A 399 -29.33 0.39 12.66
N ASP A 400 -29.18 -0.91 12.84
CA ASP A 400 -29.53 -1.60 14.08
C ASP A 400 -28.28 -2.30 14.58
N GLY A 401 -27.63 -1.68 15.58
CA GLY A 401 -26.36 -2.16 16.12
C GLY A 401 -25.52 -1.05 16.73
N LEU A 402 -24.20 -1.24 16.71
CA LEU A 402 -23.20 -0.27 17.18
C LEU A 402 -22.40 0.28 16.00
N ILE A 403 -22.10 1.57 16.02
CA ILE A 403 -21.17 2.22 15.08
C ILE A 403 -20.06 2.87 15.90
N ASP A 404 -18.83 2.73 15.43
CA ASP A 404 -17.65 3.30 16.04
C ASP A 404 -16.67 3.80 14.97
N ASP A 405 -15.83 4.78 15.32
CA ASP A 405 -14.76 5.31 14.47
C ASP A 405 -15.22 5.55 13.01
N ALA A 406 -16.29 6.32 12.84
CA ALA A 406 -16.78 6.67 11.50
C ALA A 406 -15.86 7.73 10.88
N MET A 407 -15.37 7.48 9.68
CA MET A 407 -14.39 8.31 8.99
C MET A 407 -14.83 8.61 7.56
N PHE A 408 -14.53 9.82 7.10
CA PHE A 408 -14.73 10.23 5.72
C PHE A 408 -13.49 10.91 5.15
N TYR A 409 -13.12 10.55 3.92
CA TYR A 409 -11.99 11.11 3.19
C TYR A 409 -12.48 11.65 1.85
N SER A 410 -11.94 12.77 1.41
CA SER A 410 -12.19 13.38 0.10
C SER A 410 -11.42 12.72 -1.04
N TYR A 411 -10.75 11.60 -0.76
CA TYR A 411 -9.95 10.85 -1.72
C TYR A 411 -10.17 9.34 -1.53
N PRO A 412 -9.94 8.53 -2.57
CA PRO A 412 -10.08 7.09 -2.49
C PRO A 412 -8.81 6.51 -1.83
N LEU A 413 -8.96 5.83 -0.69
CA LEU A 413 -7.86 5.10 -0.09
C LEU A 413 -7.46 3.92 -1.00
N SER A 414 -6.16 3.73 -1.15
CA SER A 414 -5.58 2.52 -1.73
C SER A 414 -5.85 1.32 -0.81
N SER A 415 -5.85 0.10 -1.36
CA SER A 415 -6.04 -1.11 -0.54
C SER A 415 -5.00 -1.25 0.58
N ARG A 416 -3.78 -0.73 0.38
CA ARG A 416 -2.77 -0.68 1.43
C ARG A 416 -3.19 0.24 2.57
N GLU A 417 -3.62 1.46 2.27
CA GLU A 417 -4.10 2.38 3.31
C GLU A 417 -5.32 1.80 4.04
N VAL A 418 -6.21 1.11 3.33
CA VAL A 418 -7.34 0.39 3.93
C VAL A 418 -6.87 -0.72 4.86
N SER A 419 -5.83 -1.47 4.47
CA SER A 419 -5.21 -2.50 5.30
C SER A 419 -4.56 -1.91 6.55
N ASP A 420 -3.80 -0.83 6.39
CA ASP A 420 -3.09 -0.18 7.49
C ASP A 420 -4.10 0.42 8.48
N LEU A 421 -5.19 1.05 8.00
CA LEU A 421 -6.28 1.59 8.83
C LEU A 421 -7.03 0.49 9.61
N TYR A 422 -7.28 -0.65 8.97
CA TYR A 422 -7.86 -1.82 9.67
C TYR A 422 -6.92 -2.35 10.75
N SER A 423 -5.63 -2.46 10.42
CA SER A 423 -4.60 -3.03 11.31
C SER A 423 -4.24 -2.10 12.46
N GLU A 424 -4.45 -0.79 12.35
CA GLU A 424 -4.27 0.18 13.43
C GLU A 424 -5.06 -0.21 14.68
N LYS A 425 -6.32 -0.61 14.49
CA LYS A 425 -7.24 -1.05 15.55
C LYS A 425 -7.20 -2.56 15.79
N ASN A 426 -6.71 -3.32 14.81
CA ASN A 426 -6.44 -4.75 14.91
C ASN A 426 -4.94 -5.03 14.76
N SER A 427 -4.14 -4.52 15.70
CA SER A 427 -2.66 -4.63 15.64
C SER A 427 -2.12 -6.07 15.59
N ASN A 428 -2.99 -7.07 15.70
CA ASN A 428 -2.67 -8.47 15.59
C ASN A 428 -2.83 -9.02 14.16
N VAL A 429 -3.19 -8.26 13.13
CA VAL A 429 -3.33 -8.81 11.77
C VAL A 429 -2.02 -8.67 10.98
N VAL A 430 -1.62 -9.73 10.27
CA VAL A 430 -0.44 -9.75 9.39
C VAL A 430 -0.78 -10.42 8.06
N ARG A 431 -0.34 -9.82 6.96
CA ARG A 431 -0.51 -10.32 5.59
C ARG A 431 0.81 -10.80 4.99
N ILE A 432 0.82 -12.03 4.50
CA ILE A 432 1.99 -12.70 3.93
C ILE A 432 1.69 -13.07 2.47
N MET A 433 2.55 -12.65 1.54
CA MET A 433 2.39 -12.88 0.11
C MET A 433 3.52 -13.72 -0.48
N SER A 434 3.21 -14.63 -1.40
CA SER A 434 4.16 -15.24 -2.34
C SER A 434 3.93 -14.68 -3.73
N PHE A 435 4.98 -14.28 -4.45
CA PHE A 435 4.84 -13.82 -5.82
C PHE A 435 6.11 -14.02 -6.67
N ASN A 436 5.98 -14.85 -7.71
CA ASN A 436 6.99 -14.97 -8.75
C ASN A 436 6.86 -13.76 -9.70
N ILE A 437 7.88 -12.90 -9.73
CA ILE A 437 7.86 -11.66 -10.52
C ILE A 437 8.44 -11.83 -11.93
N GLN A 438 8.89 -13.03 -12.29
CA GLN A 438 9.43 -13.36 -13.61
C GLN A 438 10.56 -12.42 -14.06
N ALA A 439 11.43 -12.01 -13.14
CA ALA A 439 12.44 -10.98 -13.32
C ALA A 439 11.90 -9.66 -13.91
N CYS A 440 10.63 -9.33 -13.65
CA CYS A 440 9.91 -8.18 -14.22
C CYS A 440 9.98 -8.11 -15.75
N GLN A 441 9.90 -9.27 -16.43
CA GLN A 441 9.92 -9.32 -17.90
C GLN A 441 8.56 -8.99 -18.54
N THR A 442 7.46 -9.30 -17.85
CA THR A 442 6.10 -8.98 -18.33
C THR A 442 5.73 -7.51 -18.13
N ALA A 443 6.17 -6.90 -17.03
CA ALA A 443 5.87 -5.51 -16.70
C ALA A 443 7.05 -4.82 -15.98
N SER A 444 7.10 -3.48 -16.01
CA SER A 444 8.14 -2.73 -15.32
C SER A 444 8.13 -2.96 -13.81
N LEU A 445 9.28 -2.78 -13.15
CA LEU A 445 9.40 -2.82 -11.68
C LEU A 445 8.39 -1.91 -10.98
N SER A 446 8.14 -0.72 -11.52
CA SER A 446 7.13 0.21 -10.99
C SER A 446 5.70 -0.34 -11.10
N THR A 447 5.39 -1.02 -12.21
CA THR A 447 4.07 -1.64 -12.42
C THR A 447 3.87 -2.81 -11.46
N VAL A 448 4.90 -3.64 -11.27
CA VAL A 448 4.92 -4.73 -10.29
C VAL A 448 4.77 -4.18 -8.86
N ALA A 449 5.51 -3.13 -8.51
CA ALA A 449 5.40 -2.50 -7.20
C ALA A 449 4.01 -1.93 -6.94
N ASN A 450 3.40 -1.25 -7.93
CA ASN A 450 2.04 -0.73 -7.80
C ASN A 450 1.01 -1.84 -7.59
N PHE A 451 1.13 -2.95 -8.32
CA PHE A 451 0.30 -4.13 -8.10
C PHE A 451 0.44 -4.66 -6.66
N ILE A 452 1.66 -4.78 -6.14
CA ILE A 452 1.90 -5.21 -4.76
C ILE A 452 1.33 -4.19 -3.75
N LYS A 453 1.47 -2.88 -4.01
CA LYS A 453 0.86 -1.81 -3.18
C LYS A 453 -0.67 -1.93 -3.14
N GLU A 454 -1.31 -2.28 -4.25
CA GLU A 454 -2.75 -2.50 -4.32
C GLU A 454 -3.21 -3.76 -3.56
N ILE A 455 -2.30 -4.68 -3.23
CA ILE A 455 -2.59 -5.85 -2.37
C ILE A 455 -2.35 -5.51 -0.90
N GLY A 456 -1.31 -4.72 -0.62
CA GLY A 456 -0.94 -4.29 0.73
C GLY A 456 -0.43 -5.41 1.66
N PRO A 457 0.48 -6.31 1.23
CA PRO A 457 1.08 -7.30 2.13
C PRO A 457 2.05 -6.66 3.13
N ASP A 458 2.28 -7.33 4.26
CA ASP A 458 3.26 -6.92 5.28
C ASP A 458 4.59 -7.65 5.13
N ILE A 459 4.56 -8.87 4.63
CA ILE A 459 5.72 -9.73 4.32
C ILE A 459 5.53 -10.33 2.94
N ILE A 460 6.58 -10.36 2.13
CA ILE A 460 6.54 -10.85 0.76
C ILE A 460 7.71 -11.78 0.48
N GLY A 461 7.44 -12.99 0.02
CA GLY A 461 8.42 -13.84 -0.65
C GLY A 461 8.36 -13.66 -2.16
N LEU A 462 9.46 -13.21 -2.76
CA LEU A 462 9.60 -13.01 -4.19
C LEU A 462 10.48 -14.08 -4.83
N GLN A 463 10.03 -14.67 -5.94
CA GLN A 463 10.82 -15.60 -6.75
C GLN A 463 11.20 -14.94 -8.08
N GLU A 464 12.22 -15.50 -8.73
CA GLU A 464 12.76 -15.02 -10.00
C GLU A 464 13.27 -13.58 -9.96
N VAL A 465 14.02 -13.26 -8.92
CA VAL A 465 14.53 -11.92 -8.68
C VAL A 465 15.95 -11.80 -9.24
N ASP A 466 16.16 -10.85 -10.15
CA ASP A 466 17.49 -10.51 -10.63
C ASP A 466 18.23 -9.58 -9.64
N ASN A 467 19.51 -9.87 -9.44
CA ASN A 467 20.46 -9.10 -8.65
C ASN A 467 21.70 -8.80 -9.52
N GLY A 468 21.60 -7.78 -10.37
CA GLY A 468 22.71 -7.38 -11.24
C GLY A 468 22.82 -8.16 -12.56
N MET A 469 21.73 -8.70 -13.08
CA MET A 469 21.71 -9.41 -14.38
C MET A 469 21.54 -8.45 -15.56
N ALA A 470 22.18 -8.76 -16.69
CA ALA A 470 22.10 -7.92 -17.89
C ALA A 470 20.66 -7.69 -18.39
N ARG A 471 19.79 -8.71 -18.29
CA ARG A 471 18.39 -8.62 -18.73
C ARG A 471 17.54 -7.67 -17.87
N SER A 472 17.95 -7.44 -16.62
CA SER A 472 17.33 -6.46 -15.74
C SER A 472 18.02 -5.09 -15.81
N ASN A 473 18.88 -4.84 -16.80
CA ASN A 473 19.77 -3.68 -16.85
C ASN A 473 20.67 -3.55 -15.61
N TYR A 474 21.12 -4.68 -15.08
CA TYR A 474 22.03 -4.78 -13.95
C TYR A 474 21.48 -4.22 -12.63
N VAL A 475 20.15 -4.09 -12.51
CA VAL A 475 19.55 -3.60 -11.27
C VAL A 475 19.41 -4.68 -10.21
N ASN A 476 19.37 -4.27 -8.94
CA ASN A 476 18.93 -5.10 -7.82
C ASN A 476 17.41 -4.96 -7.65
N GLN A 477 16.66 -5.91 -8.19
CA GLN A 477 15.20 -5.84 -8.22
C GLN A 477 14.59 -5.88 -6.82
N ALA A 478 15.12 -6.72 -5.92
CA ALA A 478 14.66 -6.79 -4.54
C ALA A 478 14.79 -5.44 -3.83
N ALA A 479 15.96 -4.80 -3.95
CA ALA A 479 16.20 -3.50 -3.33
C ALA A 479 15.27 -2.41 -3.88
N LEU A 480 15.08 -2.37 -5.20
CA LEU A 480 14.20 -1.39 -5.83
C LEU A 480 12.73 -1.57 -5.43
N LEU A 481 12.24 -2.82 -5.40
CA LEU A 481 10.88 -3.12 -4.94
C LEU A 481 10.71 -2.80 -3.45
N ALA A 482 11.66 -3.20 -2.61
CA ALA A 482 11.62 -2.95 -1.18
C ALA A 482 11.56 -1.45 -0.87
N ASN A 483 12.38 -0.67 -1.58
CA ASN A 483 12.36 0.77 -1.45
C ASN A 483 11.04 1.39 -1.95
N GLU A 484 10.47 0.88 -3.03
CA GLU A 484 9.20 1.39 -3.55
C GLU A 484 8.03 1.05 -2.61
N LEU A 485 8.13 -0.06 -1.88
CA LEU A 485 7.12 -0.55 -0.95
C LEU A 485 7.32 -0.07 0.50
N GLY A 486 8.43 0.62 0.80
CA GLY A 486 8.78 1.01 2.16
C GLY A 486 8.99 -0.20 3.09
N MET A 487 9.78 -1.17 2.62
CA MET A 487 10.06 -2.43 3.31
C MET A 487 11.57 -2.67 3.43
N SER A 488 11.97 -3.40 4.47
CA SER A 488 13.28 -4.04 4.54
C SER A 488 13.32 -5.24 3.58
N PHE A 489 14.50 -5.62 3.10
CA PHE A 489 14.63 -6.80 2.26
C PHE A 489 15.86 -7.64 2.57
N SER A 490 15.85 -8.87 2.07
CA SER A 490 17.00 -9.75 2.02
C SER A 490 16.93 -10.63 0.78
N PHE A 491 18.07 -10.83 0.14
CA PHE A 491 18.17 -11.60 -1.10
C PHE A 491 19.00 -12.87 -0.89
N GLY A 492 18.54 -13.97 -1.48
CA GLY A 492 19.18 -15.28 -1.45
C GLY A 492 19.40 -15.80 -2.87
N GLY A 493 20.66 -15.83 -3.31
CA GLY A 493 21.02 -16.33 -4.64
C GLY A 493 20.69 -17.82 -4.79
N ALA A 494 20.16 -18.18 -5.96
CA ALA A 494 19.90 -19.56 -6.38
C ALA A 494 20.92 -20.04 -7.42
N SER A 495 21.54 -19.12 -8.17
CA SER A 495 22.63 -19.43 -9.09
C SER A 495 24.00 -19.45 -8.40
N TYR A 496 24.97 -20.17 -8.99
CA TYR A 496 26.37 -20.12 -8.55
C TYR A 496 26.96 -18.70 -8.52
N SER A 497 26.49 -17.81 -9.41
CA SER A 497 26.90 -16.40 -9.44
C SER A 497 26.22 -15.55 -8.36
N GLY A 498 25.14 -16.01 -7.75
CA GLY A 498 24.31 -15.23 -6.84
C GLY A 498 23.55 -14.07 -7.52
N ALA A 499 23.53 -14.00 -8.85
CA ALA A 499 22.91 -12.90 -9.61
C ALA A 499 21.40 -13.09 -9.85
N TYR A 500 20.85 -14.25 -9.49
CA TYR A 500 19.44 -14.57 -9.63
C TYR A 500 18.99 -15.47 -8.48
N GLY A 501 17.77 -15.27 -7.96
CA GLY A 501 17.25 -16.10 -6.88
C GLY A 501 15.97 -15.59 -6.24
N ASN A 502 15.91 -15.72 -4.92
CA ASN A 502 14.74 -15.45 -4.11
C ASN A 502 14.97 -14.21 -3.24
N ALA A 503 13.92 -13.49 -2.89
CA ALA A 503 13.98 -12.41 -1.90
C ALA A 503 12.86 -12.51 -0.87
N ILE A 504 13.10 -11.94 0.31
CA ILE A 504 12.07 -11.67 1.32
C ILE A 504 12.04 -10.17 1.57
N LEU A 505 10.86 -9.56 1.46
CA LEU A 505 10.59 -8.17 1.85
C LEU A 505 9.69 -8.16 3.08
N SER A 506 9.87 -7.20 3.98
CA SER A 506 9.15 -7.12 5.25
C SER A 506 9.00 -5.69 5.74
N LYS A 507 7.79 -5.30 6.18
CA LYS A 507 7.56 -4.08 6.96
C LYS A 507 8.22 -4.15 8.34
N TYR A 508 8.38 -5.36 8.86
CA TYR A 508 8.94 -5.62 10.19
C TYR A 508 10.45 -5.91 10.15
N PRO A 509 11.18 -5.68 11.26
CA PRO A 509 12.62 -5.94 11.32
C PRO A 509 13.00 -7.39 10.98
N ILE A 510 13.91 -7.54 10.01
CA ILE A 510 14.58 -8.80 9.70
C ILE A 510 15.78 -8.95 10.64
N ILE A 511 15.73 -9.91 11.56
CA ILE A 511 16.74 -10.10 12.62
C ILE A 511 17.95 -10.89 12.11
N SER A 512 17.69 -11.93 11.31
CA SER A 512 18.75 -12.80 10.78
C SER A 512 18.27 -13.50 9.52
N VAL A 513 19.19 -13.79 8.62
CA VAL A 513 18.90 -14.44 7.35
C VAL A 513 19.89 -15.57 7.10
N THR A 514 19.42 -16.66 6.53
CA THR A 514 20.25 -17.77 6.05
C THR A 514 19.74 -18.18 4.67
N ASN A 515 20.64 -18.26 3.69
CA ASN A 515 20.31 -18.79 2.37
C ASN A 515 20.86 -20.21 2.27
N HIS A 516 19.97 -21.18 2.09
CA HIS A 516 20.32 -22.59 1.95
C HIS A 516 20.31 -22.96 0.47
N ALA A 517 21.40 -23.53 -0.03
CA ALA A 517 21.40 -24.13 -1.35
C ALA A 517 20.58 -25.43 -1.33
N LEU A 518 19.66 -25.60 -2.27
CA LEU A 518 18.94 -26.86 -2.42
C LEU A 518 19.74 -27.82 -3.31
N PRO A 519 19.64 -29.13 -3.07
CA PRO A 519 20.37 -30.13 -3.85
C PRO A 519 20.00 -30.06 -5.33
N GLN A 520 21.03 -30.07 -6.18
CA GLN A 520 20.88 -30.13 -7.63
C GLN A 520 20.69 -31.59 -8.06
N TYR A 521 19.59 -31.89 -8.74
CA TYR A 521 19.40 -33.21 -9.34
C TYR A 521 19.99 -33.23 -10.75
N GLN A 522 21.02 -34.05 -10.97
CA GLN A 522 21.73 -34.15 -12.25
C GLN A 522 22.18 -32.77 -12.78
N SER A 523 21.70 -32.37 -13.95
CA SER A 523 22.00 -31.08 -14.59
C SER A 523 20.83 -30.10 -14.54
N GLU A 524 19.83 -30.32 -13.68
CA GLU A 524 18.73 -29.38 -13.47
C GLU A 524 19.21 -28.05 -12.86
N GLU A 525 18.37 -27.03 -12.85
CA GLU A 525 18.74 -25.71 -12.34
C GLU A 525 19.08 -25.75 -10.85
N THR A 526 20.10 -24.99 -10.43
CA THR A 526 20.39 -24.79 -9.01
C THR A 526 19.31 -23.93 -8.36
N ARG A 527 18.85 -24.35 -7.19
CA ARG A 527 17.81 -23.67 -6.42
C ARG A 527 18.27 -23.35 -5.01
N SER A 528 17.56 -22.47 -4.33
CA SER A 528 17.82 -22.11 -2.94
C SER A 528 16.54 -21.89 -2.14
N CYS A 529 16.68 -21.87 -0.82
CA CYS A 529 15.67 -21.42 0.11
C CYS A 529 16.28 -20.36 1.03
N ILE A 530 15.75 -19.14 0.96
CA ILE A 530 16.10 -18.09 1.91
C ILE A 530 15.19 -18.18 3.12
N VAL A 531 15.77 -18.18 4.32
CA VAL A 531 15.07 -18.23 5.60
C VAL A 531 15.42 -16.98 6.39
N ALA A 532 14.42 -16.20 6.77
CA ALA A 532 14.51 -14.99 7.56
C ALA A 532 13.81 -15.16 8.92
N LYS A 533 14.43 -14.67 9.98
CA LYS A 533 13.77 -14.47 11.28
C LYS A 533 13.26 -13.03 11.34
N ILE A 534 11.94 -12.85 11.46
CA ILE A 534 11.30 -11.54 11.45
C ILE A 534 10.66 -11.26 12.81
N LYS A 535 10.96 -10.11 13.41
CA LYS A 535 10.38 -9.70 14.71
C LYS A 535 9.06 -8.96 14.46
N ILE A 536 7.94 -9.56 14.84
CA ILE A 536 6.63 -8.91 14.80
C ILE A 536 6.14 -8.75 16.24
N LYS A 537 6.02 -7.51 16.70
CA LYS A 537 5.81 -7.19 18.12
C LYS A 537 6.87 -7.89 18.98
N GLU A 538 6.47 -8.68 19.97
CA GLU A 538 7.38 -9.39 20.87
C GLU A 538 7.73 -10.82 20.40
N LYS A 539 7.15 -11.30 19.29
CA LYS A 539 7.38 -12.66 18.76
C LYS A 539 8.33 -12.64 17.56
N VAL A 540 9.06 -13.74 17.39
CA VAL A 540 9.96 -13.96 16.25
C VAL A 540 9.40 -15.09 15.40
N TYR A 541 9.20 -14.79 14.11
CA TYR A 541 8.64 -15.71 13.13
C TYR A 541 9.71 -16.15 12.16
N THR A 542 9.64 -17.41 11.74
CA THR A 542 10.50 -17.93 10.67
C THR A 542 9.74 -17.82 9.34
N ILE A 543 10.19 -16.94 8.46
CA ILE A 543 9.65 -16.79 7.12
C ILE A 543 10.67 -17.33 6.13
N ALA A 544 10.27 -18.29 5.32
CA ALA A 544 11.11 -18.91 4.31
C ALA A 544 10.51 -18.69 2.92
N ASN A 545 11.37 -18.53 1.93
CA ASN A 545 10.97 -18.35 0.55
C ASN A 545 11.83 -19.21 -0.38
N THR A 546 11.19 -19.89 -1.35
CA THR A 546 11.89 -20.79 -2.27
C THR A 546 11.28 -20.79 -3.67
N HIS A 547 12.03 -21.34 -4.62
CA HIS A 547 11.60 -21.64 -5.97
C HIS A 547 12.12 -23.05 -6.31
N ILE A 548 11.25 -24.04 -6.39
CA ILE A 548 11.63 -25.44 -6.65
C ILE A 548 11.86 -25.65 -8.15
N THR A 549 12.69 -26.62 -8.51
CA THR A 549 12.96 -27.00 -9.91
C THR A 549 11.67 -27.30 -10.72
N PHE A 550 11.60 -26.82 -11.96
CA PHE A 550 10.62 -27.25 -12.96
C PHE A 550 11.01 -28.58 -13.64
N GLY A 551 12.07 -29.23 -13.17
CA GLY A 551 12.58 -30.47 -13.75
C GLY A 551 11.74 -31.70 -13.40
N THR A 552 12.42 -32.78 -13.04
CA THR A 552 11.80 -34.08 -12.79
C THR A 552 11.14 -34.15 -11.42
N THR A 553 10.16 -35.04 -11.25
CA THR A 553 9.53 -35.28 -9.94
C THR A 553 10.57 -35.76 -8.91
N GLU A 554 11.59 -36.51 -9.32
CA GLU A 554 12.71 -36.92 -8.48
C GLU A 554 13.51 -35.71 -7.97
N GLY A 555 13.82 -34.75 -8.85
CA GLY A 555 14.46 -33.50 -8.47
C GLY A 555 13.61 -32.66 -7.51
N GLN A 556 12.31 -32.54 -7.79
CA GLN A 556 11.38 -31.83 -6.91
C GLN A 556 11.27 -32.48 -5.52
N VAL A 557 11.18 -33.82 -5.47
CA VAL A 557 11.15 -34.57 -4.19
C VAL A 557 12.44 -34.38 -3.42
N LEU A 558 13.60 -34.47 -4.08
CA LEU A 558 14.90 -34.26 -3.45
C LEU A 558 15.02 -32.87 -2.82
N GLN A 559 14.54 -31.84 -3.52
CA GLN A 559 14.54 -30.46 -3.00
C GLN A 559 13.52 -30.24 -1.88
N VAL A 560 12.35 -30.86 -1.96
CA VAL A 560 11.34 -30.80 -0.88
C VAL A 560 11.80 -31.52 0.38
N ASP A 561 12.49 -32.66 0.25
CA ASP A 561 13.04 -33.36 1.41
C ASP A 561 14.08 -32.50 2.14
N GLU A 562 14.99 -31.86 1.39
CA GLU A 562 15.94 -30.90 1.96
C GLU A 562 15.22 -29.73 2.63
N LEU A 563 14.15 -29.19 2.04
CA LEU A 563 13.35 -28.15 2.70
C LEU A 563 12.87 -28.62 4.07
N MET A 564 12.36 -29.86 4.19
CA MET A 564 11.89 -30.38 5.47
C MET A 564 13.00 -30.47 6.51
N ASP A 565 14.19 -30.89 6.10
CA ASP A 565 15.37 -30.92 6.97
C ASP A 565 15.80 -29.50 7.39
N ILE A 566 15.77 -28.54 6.47
CA ILE A 566 16.02 -27.12 6.77
C ILE A 566 15.00 -26.61 7.80
N PHE A 567 13.70 -26.83 7.58
CA PHE A 567 12.65 -26.33 8.48
C PHE A 567 12.71 -26.95 9.88
N ALA A 568 13.19 -28.18 10.01
CA ALA A 568 13.40 -28.82 11.30
C ALA A 568 14.44 -28.08 12.18
N LEU A 569 15.32 -27.26 11.57
CA LEU A 569 16.29 -26.43 12.29
C LEU A 569 15.65 -25.21 12.97
N TYR A 570 14.41 -24.85 12.62
CA TYR A 570 13.76 -23.62 13.06
C TYR A 570 12.50 -23.91 13.92
N PRO A 571 12.54 -23.63 15.24
CA PRO A 571 11.39 -23.82 16.11
C PRO A 571 10.35 -22.69 15.95
N GLY A 572 9.14 -22.92 16.48
CA GLY A 572 8.06 -21.93 16.54
C GLY A 572 7.30 -21.76 15.22
N ASN A 573 6.63 -20.61 15.10
CA ASN A 573 5.75 -20.26 13.98
C ASN A 573 6.57 -20.08 12.68
N LYS A 574 6.24 -20.89 11.68
CA LYS A 574 6.92 -20.99 10.39
C LYS A 574 5.94 -20.75 9.24
N PHE A 575 6.37 -19.91 8.32
CA PHE A 575 5.68 -19.66 7.06
C PHE A 575 6.64 -19.94 5.90
N LEU A 576 6.15 -20.62 4.88
CA LEU A 576 6.90 -20.97 3.68
C LEU A 576 6.17 -20.44 2.45
N THR A 577 6.75 -19.46 1.77
CA THR A 577 6.28 -18.94 0.49
C THR A 577 7.08 -19.56 -0.65
N GLY A 578 6.52 -19.63 -1.84
CA GLY A 578 7.29 -20.05 -3.00
C GLY A 578 6.49 -20.38 -4.25
N ASP A 579 7.22 -20.46 -5.35
CA ASP A 579 6.83 -21.17 -6.56
C ASP A 579 7.38 -22.60 -6.47
N PHE A 580 6.50 -23.58 -6.39
CA PHE A 580 6.87 -24.96 -6.19
C PHE A 580 6.96 -25.76 -7.49
N ASN A 581 6.51 -25.21 -8.63
CA ASN A 581 6.47 -25.90 -9.92
C ASN A 581 5.74 -27.27 -9.91
N PHE A 582 4.90 -27.52 -8.91
CA PHE A 582 4.08 -28.73 -8.82
C PHE A 582 2.69 -28.42 -8.25
N ARG A 583 1.73 -29.26 -8.61
CA ARG A 583 0.32 -29.13 -8.20
C ARG A 583 0.03 -29.97 -6.96
N TYR A 584 -1.16 -29.74 -6.39
CA TYR A 584 -1.60 -30.37 -5.15
C TYR A 584 -1.65 -31.91 -5.18
N TYR A 585 -1.81 -32.53 -6.36
CA TYR A 585 -1.86 -33.99 -6.50
C TYR A 585 -0.48 -34.65 -6.66
N ASN A 586 0.59 -33.86 -6.88
CA ASN A 586 1.94 -34.38 -7.06
C ASN A 586 2.54 -34.89 -5.73
N ILE A 587 3.46 -35.86 -5.83
CA ILE A 587 4.16 -36.46 -4.68
C ILE A 587 4.85 -35.43 -3.79
N PRO A 588 5.66 -34.47 -4.30
CA PRO A 588 6.33 -33.48 -3.45
C PRO A 588 5.35 -32.64 -2.61
N PHE A 589 4.20 -32.24 -3.16
CA PHE A 589 3.18 -31.53 -2.38
C PHE A 589 2.64 -32.34 -1.20
N LYS A 590 2.39 -33.64 -1.41
CA LYS A 590 1.93 -34.55 -0.35
C LYS A 590 2.94 -34.66 0.79
N ARG A 591 4.24 -34.53 0.51
CA ARG A 591 5.29 -34.49 1.54
C ARG A 591 5.21 -33.23 2.38
N LEU A 592 5.10 -32.05 1.74
CA LEU A 592 4.93 -30.77 2.44
C LEU A 592 3.71 -30.78 3.35
N ARG A 593 2.58 -31.35 2.90
CA ARG A 593 1.34 -31.42 3.69
C ARG A 593 1.43 -32.19 5.00
N ASN A 594 2.45 -33.02 5.19
CA ASN A 594 2.67 -33.70 6.46
C ASN A 594 3.12 -32.73 7.56
N VAL A 595 3.70 -31.58 7.19
CA VAL A 595 4.28 -30.59 8.12
C VAL A 595 3.57 -29.23 8.00
N PHE A 596 2.98 -28.95 6.83
CA PHE A 596 2.37 -27.67 6.51
C PHE A 596 0.91 -27.79 6.06
N ILE A 597 0.20 -26.69 6.26
CA ILE A 597 -1.13 -26.40 5.74
C ILE A 597 -0.98 -25.39 4.61
N ASP A 598 -1.60 -25.63 3.45
CA ASP A 598 -1.75 -24.63 2.39
C ASP A 598 -2.77 -23.59 2.85
N SER A 599 -2.38 -22.33 2.94
CA SER A 599 -3.23 -21.27 3.48
C SER A 599 -4.51 -21.06 2.67
N PHE A 600 -4.49 -21.33 1.36
CA PHE A 600 -5.68 -21.27 0.51
C PHE A 600 -6.77 -22.28 0.96
N ASN A 601 -6.34 -23.40 1.55
CA ASN A 601 -7.20 -24.46 2.05
C ASN A 601 -7.26 -24.52 3.59
N HIS A 602 -6.97 -23.41 4.28
CA HIS A 602 -6.86 -23.35 5.74
C HIS A 602 -8.14 -23.78 6.50
N SER A 603 -9.32 -23.60 5.90
CA SER A 603 -10.61 -23.82 6.57
C SER A 603 -11.05 -25.30 6.60
N ILE A 604 -10.25 -26.21 6.05
CA ILE A 604 -10.70 -27.57 5.83
C ILE A 604 -9.56 -28.60 5.99
N LEU A 605 -9.57 -29.31 7.12
CA LEU A 605 -8.74 -30.52 7.31
C LEU A 605 -9.31 -31.77 6.59
N ASP A 606 -10.55 -31.76 6.06
CA ASP A 606 -11.23 -32.99 5.59
C ASP A 606 -12.10 -32.91 4.29
N VAL A 607 -12.06 -31.84 3.51
CA VAL A 607 -12.71 -31.71 2.19
C VAL A 607 -11.75 -30.95 1.28
N ILE A 608 -11.18 -31.66 0.32
CA ILE A 608 -10.31 -31.10 -0.70
C ILE A 608 -11.19 -30.22 -1.59
N ASN A 609 -11.23 -28.91 -1.35
CA ASN A 609 -11.42 -28.01 -2.46
C ASN A 609 -10.09 -28.03 -3.21
N ASP A 610 -10.09 -28.67 -4.38
CA ASP A 610 -8.92 -28.62 -5.24
C ASP A 610 -8.61 -27.13 -5.48
N PRO A 611 -7.40 -26.64 -5.15
CA PRO A 611 -7.03 -25.30 -5.56
C PRO A 611 -7.20 -25.18 -7.08
N PRO A 612 -7.39 -23.95 -7.62
CA PRO A 612 -7.56 -23.75 -9.06
C PRO A 612 -6.57 -24.60 -9.86
N ASP A 613 -7.05 -25.35 -10.86
CA ASP A 613 -6.17 -26.20 -11.66
C ASP A 613 -5.07 -25.34 -12.28
N GLY A 614 -3.81 -25.70 -12.00
CA GLY A 614 -2.64 -24.89 -12.37
C GLY A 614 -1.97 -24.10 -11.23
N LYS A 615 -2.52 -24.03 -10.02
CA LYS A 615 -1.83 -23.41 -8.86
C LYS A 615 -0.53 -24.17 -8.54
N ILE A 616 0.59 -23.47 -8.68
CA ILE A 616 1.94 -23.95 -8.33
C ILE A 616 2.65 -23.04 -7.31
N ASP A 617 2.09 -21.86 -7.05
CA ASP A 617 2.53 -20.93 -6.03
C ASP A 617 1.77 -21.16 -4.71
N PHE A 618 2.46 -21.06 -3.57
CA PHE A 618 1.87 -21.37 -2.26
C PHE A 618 2.37 -20.45 -1.15
N VAL A 619 1.52 -20.27 -0.14
CA VAL A 619 1.90 -19.82 1.20
C VAL A 619 1.50 -20.94 2.15
N PHE A 620 2.50 -21.58 2.74
CA PHE A 620 2.38 -22.69 3.66
C PHE A 620 2.59 -22.23 5.10
N ILE A 621 1.88 -22.86 6.03
CA ILE A 621 1.89 -22.56 7.47
C ILE A 621 2.13 -23.88 8.20
N ASN A 622 3.07 -23.95 9.14
CA ASN A 622 3.31 -25.22 9.84
C ASN A 622 2.11 -25.63 10.70
N HIS A 623 1.88 -26.94 10.87
CA HIS A 623 0.76 -27.45 11.68
C HIS A 623 0.79 -26.96 13.13
N ASP A 624 1.99 -26.82 13.71
CA ASP A 624 2.18 -26.30 15.07
C ASP A 624 2.20 -24.76 15.13
N CYS A 625 1.66 -24.07 14.13
CA CYS A 625 1.57 -22.62 14.16
C CYS A 625 0.44 -22.21 15.13
N ASP A 626 0.78 -21.37 16.11
CA ASP A 626 -0.18 -20.90 17.10
C ASP A 626 -1.09 -19.79 16.55
N GLU A 627 -0.83 -19.28 15.35
CA GLU A 627 -1.54 -18.14 14.79
C GLU A 627 -2.83 -18.53 14.06
N GLN A 628 -3.85 -17.70 14.21
CA GLN A 628 -5.13 -17.95 13.54
C GLN A 628 -5.03 -17.54 12.07
N VAL A 629 -5.28 -18.48 11.16
CA VAL A 629 -5.35 -18.17 9.72
C VAL A 629 -6.73 -17.63 9.39
N ASN A 630 -6.79 -16.38 8.95
CA ASN A 630 -8.04 -15.71 8.59
C ASN A 630 -8.50 -16.16 7.19
N PHE A 631 -7.59 -16.15 6.20
CA PHE A 631 -7.83 -16.64 4.85
C PHE A 631 -6.53 -16.86 4.06
N GLY A 632 -6.63 -17.59 2.95
CA GLY A 632 -5.67 -17.57 1.85
C GLY A 632 -6.39 -17.35 0.50
N ASP A 633 -5.77 -16.60 -0.42
CA ASP A 633 -6.37 -16.19 -1.69
C ASP A 633 -5.36 -16.19 -2.84
N VAL A 634 -5.85 -16.36 -4.07
CA VAL A 634 -5.06 -16.27 -5.31
C VAL A 634 -5.46 -15.00 -6.05
N ILE A 635 -4.50 -14.12 -6.29
CA ILE A 635 -4.71 -12.80 -6.87
C ILE A 635 -4.18 -12.81 -8.31
N SER A 636 -5.10 -12.98 -9.25
CA SER A 636 -4.77 -12.95 -10.67
C SER A 636 -4.35 -11.57 -11.14
N ASN A 637 -3.42 -11.54 -12.11
CA ASN A 637 -2.82 -10.30 -12.58
C ASN A 637 -2.36 -10.36 -14.04
N THR A 638 -1.85 -9.24 -14.53
CA THR A 638 -1.27 -9.12 -15.87
C THR A 638 0.18 -8.62 -15.83
N VAL A 639 0.79 -8.56 -14.65
CA VAL A 639 2.13 -7.99 -14.44
C VAL A 639 3.22 -9.07 -14.37
N SER A 640 2.82 -10.32 -14.15
CA SER A 640 3.59 -11.55 -14.20
C SER A 640 2.76 -12.64 -14.89
N ASP A 641 3.40 -13.71 -15.34
CA ASP A 641 2.74 -14.94 -15.78
C ASP A 641 2.33 -15.86 -14.61
N HIS A 642 2.73 -15.51 -13.39
CA HIS A 642 2.27 -16.14 -12.15
C HIS A 642 1.24 -15.28 -11.44
N ASP A 643 0.28 -15.93 -10.78
CA ASP A 643 -0.64 -15.27 -9.86
C ASP A 643 0.02 -15.11 -8.47
N ALA A 644 -0.27 -14.01 -7.77
CA ALA A 644 0.20 -13.84 -6.40
C ALA A 644 -0.67 -14.65 -5.43
N VAL A 645 -0.08 -15.19 -4.37
CA VAL A 645 -0.81 -15.88 -3.30
C VAL A 645 -0.72 -15.07 -2.02
N LEU A 646 -1.86 -14.65 -1.47
CA LEU A 646 -1.94 -13.83 -0.26
C LEU A 646 -2.55 -14.63 0.88
N THR A 647 -2.00 -14.49 2.08
CA THR A 647 -2.55 -15.04 3.32
C THR A 647 -2.67 -13.96 4.37
N GLU A 648 -3.74 -14.00 5.15
CA GLU A 648 -3.89 -13.15 6.32
C GLU A 648 -3.99 -14.00 7.58
N ILE A 649 -3.26 -13.60 8.62
CA ILE A 649 -3.26 -14.24 9.93
C ILE A 649 -3.58 -13.22 11.03
N THR A 650 -4.19 -13.70 12.11
CA THR A 650 -4.33 -12.97 13.37
C THR A 650 -3.37 -13.55 14.41
N LEU A 651 -2.40 -12.73 14.80
CA LEU A 651 -1.46 -12.95 15.87
C LEU A 651 -2.20 -13.18 17.19
N GLN A 652 -2.02 -14.35 17.78
CA GLN A 652 -2.49 -14.67 19.11
C GLN A 652 -1.59 -13.98 20.15
N PRO A 653 -2.13 -13.67 21.34
CA PRO A 653 -1.38 -13.06 22.44
C PRO A 653 -0.06 -13.76 22.79
#